data_AF-A0A5C1AKN7-F1
#
_entry.id   AF-A0A5C1AKN7-F1
#
_cell.length_a   1.000
_cell.length_b   1.000
_cell.length_c   1.000
_cell.angle_alpha   90.00
_cell.angle_beta   90.00
_cell.angle_gamma   90.00
#
_symmetry.space_group_name_H-M   'P 1'
#
loop_
_entity.id
_entity.type
_entity.pdbx_description
1 polymer ?
#
loop_
_entity_poly.entity_id
_entity_poly.type
_entity_poly.pdbx_seq_one_letter_code
_entity_poly.pdbx_strand_id
1 'polypeptide(L)'
;MRTRHLYFVLAAALATSFAGRVMADKEPALATEDAKFLDGLMTEFLFDPRGAERVNVPVVVRTAWGTAGEGTADGWLVPGKGGQPDRVHFTDGASVPAPAAGKMKKVDFVAACRTRYAPHAGPPEPKKGDPDDLNRDEVFSRMKRVAVGGLDGDDLAQAAWLHRHGHDGLAAPALAAARKAARDPRTGEGDARKQLRAELAWSAFAGLVHAYMVRADDEALAHGERLLKLYPEESKAEDFQQAGAVVAELKRRRQKGSFGKPPPEQRPDGFDKWDAGRKVAHLIDALDEVDARQWGQPGGVDLAADRRVRELIRLGDAAVPALIDAIEKDERLTRSVHFWWDFARSRTVLGVREAELVVVMSILRVRVFEPVATGDNFTARGEDTAKATAARLRAYWKEYGAWPFDERMMKVLTDPKTSFEAKREAADNLASLGDDRTFATTVFTDRAGRERTGVNPAVAKFKTPTAAEAILAAMDADLKAHDAKPVDGLHDYHRRHLEDAYLSPLVALGDKRVAAELARRSAAAAGRMRRKWAYAAHGLGDPQPFRRFAADFHRGLVRLPANDQPQTNADDQPGTVELRGIVGYFVGAATPEADAALTALAEAKHPLHRAVADRVLHERADGSDAGAWFAHPFCLRILRAALDDPTPTGATFAIEAGNLRRKVKDGWTGTSIPDFLTDPAVRRAEAAERACDAAAEKLAELVVGLPRCHPLYKDADTRLGALRTAFDRFAGNYRRATGREREILNLSSWAPAYLPDIPPLGRAANVADVRAGRAVFHLDGMGKLADLKLPAVAGLTRDGGRERSPRVLIVQAEVGPGDVTTYGVVTRDGVRAIAGQELISIKTFADLEREEKEAAQSDKQNKE
;
A
#
# COMPACT_ATOMS: atom_id res chain seq x y z
N MET A 1 15.22 12.37 -56.17
CA MET A 1 13.83 11.93 -56.45
C MET A 1 13.13 11.72 -55.12
N ARG A 2 11.84 11.98 -54.87
CA ARG A 2 10.73 12.77 -55.47
C ARG A 2 9.64 12.80 -54.37
N THR A 3 8.92 13.87 -54.00
CA THR A 3 8.96 15.32 -54.28
C THR A 3 8.23 16.02 -53.11
N ARG A 4 8.55 17.29 -52.76
CA ARG A 4 7.74 18.11 -51.83
C ARG A 4 6.71 18.94 -52.61
N HIS A 5 5.46 19.01 -52.13
CA HIS A 5 4.49 20.07 -52.48
C HIS A 5 4.05 20.71 -51.15
N LEU A 6 4.22 22.01 -50.86
CA LEU A 6 4.06 23.24 -51.64
C LEU A 6 2.59 23.66 -51.77
N TYR A 7 2.10 24.44 -50.80
CA TYR A 7 1.13 25.52 -51.01
C TYR A 7 1.35 26.63 -49.97
N PHE A 8 2.14 27.62 -50.38
CA PHE A 8 2.09 28.98 -49.88
C PHE A 8 1.71 29.86 -51.09
N VAL A 9 1.16 31.05 -50.83
CA VAL A 9 0.69 32.11 -51.76
C VAL A 9 -0.83 32.12 -51.98
N LEU A 10 -1.53 32.86 -51.10
CA LEU A 10 -2.22 34.08 -51.52
C LEU A 10 -2.39 35.01 -50.29
N ALA A 11 -1.68 36.13 -50.27
CA ALA A 11 -1.87 37.20 -49.31
C ALA A 11 -2.26 38.48 -50.06
N ALA A 12 -3.01 39.36 -49.39
CA ALA A 12 -3.41 40.70 -49.84
C ALA A 12 -4.42 40.80 -51.01
N ALA A 13 -5.70 40.49 -50.75
CA ALA A 13 -6.85 41.22 -51.32
C ALA A 13 -8.19 40.81 -50.66
N LEU A 14 -8.50 41.29 -49.45
CA LEU A 14 -9.88 41.51 -48.93
C LEU A 14 -9.84 42.13 -47.51
N ALA A 15 -9.36 43.36 -47.43
CA ALA A 15 -9.49 44.19 -46.23
C ALA A 15 -10.79 45.01 -46.29
N THR A 16 -11.94 44.34 -46.14
CA THR A 16 -13.24 44.97 -45.86
C THR A 16 -14.25 43.92 -45.38
N SER A 17 -15.07 44.27 -44.38
CA SER A 17 -16.31 43.55 -44.00
C SER A 17 -16.21 42.20 -43.26
N PHE A 18 -15.55 42.18 -42.09
CA PHE A 18 -15.98 41.33 -40.96
C PHE A 18 -16.14 42.17 -39.69
N ALA A 19 -17.03 43.17 -39.74
CA ALA A 19 -17.76 43.58 -38.55
C ALA A 19 -18.68 42.42 -38.18
N GLY A 20 -18.17 41.47 -37.39
CA GLY A 20 -18.98 40.39 -36.85
C GLY A 20 -20.17 40.99 -36.12
N ARG A 21 -21.38 40.71 -36.60
CA ARG A 21 -22.60 41.00 -35.85
C ARG A 21 -22.41 40.39 -34.47
N VAL A 22 -22.33 41.23 -33.44
CA VAL A 22 -22.80 40.84 -32.11
C VAL A 22 -24.29 40.66 -32.26
N MET A 23 -24.68 39.47 -32.75
CA MET A 23 -25.99 38.94 -32.42
C MET A 23 -25.99 38.94 -30.90
N ALA A 24 -26.94 39.64 -30.29
CA ALA A 24 -27.24 39.42 -28.89
C ALA A 24 -27.67 37.95 -28.82
N ASP A 25 -26.74 37.07 -28.42
CA ASP A 25 -26.98 35.64 -28.35
C ASP A 25 -28.17 35.46 -27.42
N LYS A 26 -29.29 35.11 -28.03
CA LYS A 26 -30.57 34.99 -27.33
C LYS A 26 -30.36 33.88 -26.30
N GLU A 27 -30.46 34.23 -25.02
CA GLU A 27 -30.14 33.31 -23.92
C GLU A 27 -30.77 31.94 -24.20
N PRO A 28 -30.01 30.83 -24.07
CA PRO A 28 -30.46 29.52 -24.50
C PRO A 28 -31.70 29.13 -23.71
N ALA A 29 -32.87 29.24 -24.35
CA ALA A 29 -34.14 28.89 -23.75
C ALA A 29 -34.21 27.37 -23.56
N LEU A 30 -34.58 26.95 -22.36
CA LEU A 30 -34.85 25.55 -22.05
C LEU A 30 -35.98 25.04 -22.95
N ALA A 31 -35.75 23.95 -23.67
CA ALA A 31 -36.77 23.38 -24.56
C ALA A 31 -37.94 22.80 -23.74
N THR A 32 -39.16 22.77 -24.30
CA THR A 32 -40.36 22.26 -23.61
C THR A 32 -40.19 20.82 -23.11
N GLU A 33 -39.57 19.95 -23.89
CA GLU A 33 -39.28 18.56 -23.47
C GLU A 33 -38.17 18.49 -22.40
N ASP A 34 -37.23 19.44 -22.39
CA ASP A 34 -36.20 19.54 -21.35
C ASP A 34 -36.79 20.02 -20.02
N ALA A 35 -37.68 21.02 -20.04
CA ALA A 35 -38.45 21.45 -18.87
C ALA A 35 -39.26 20.28 -18.28
N LYS A 36 -40.05 19.58 -19.13
CA LYS A 36 -40.82 18.40 -18.74
C LYS A 36 -39.95 17.26 -18.20
N PHE A 37 -38.77 17.05 -18.78
CA PHE A 37 -37.79 16.08 -18.28
C PHE A 37 -37.30 16.45 -16.88
N LEU A 38 -36.95 17.72 -16.63
CA LEU A 38 -36.48 18.22 -15.33
C LEU A 38 -37.59 18.18 -14.25
N ASP A 39 -38.83 18.56 -14.59
CA ASP A 39 -40.00 18.41 -13.72
C ASP A 39 -40.28 16.94 -13.34
N GLY A 40 -40.04 16.01 -14.29
CA GLY A 40 -40.11 14.58 -14.05
C GLY A 40 -39.17 14.12 -12.92
N LEU A 41 -37.93 14.62 -12.90
CA LEU A 41 -36.95 14.26 -11.86
C LEU A 41 -37.43 14.63 -10.45
N MET A 42 -38.06 15.80 -10.28
CA MET A 42 -38.63 16.26 -9.00
C MET A 42 -39.83 15.42 -8.55
N THR A 43 -40.55 14.83 -9.50
CA THR A 43 -41.72 13.98 -9.22
C THR A 43 -41.29 12.58 -8.80
N GLU A 44 -40.16 12.11 -9.32
CA GLU A 44 -39.68 10.74 -9.13
C GLU A 44 -38.74 10.56 -7.93
N PHE A 45 -37.69 11.39 -7.82
CA PHE A 45 -36.61 11.15 -6.85
C PHE A 45 -35.81 12.38 -6.40
N LEU A 46 -35.94 13.56 -7.01
CA LEU A 46 -35.27 14.77 -6.55
C LEU A 46 -36.13 15.57 -5.57
N PHE A 47 -35.46 16.25 -4.63
CA PHE A 47 -36.13 17.19 -3.73
C PHE A 47 -36.59 18.46 -4.45
N ASP A 48 -37.85 18.84 -4.29
CA ASP A 48 -38.44 20.09 -4.81
C ASP A 48 -38.10 21.29 -3.89
N PRO A 49 -37.25 22.24 -4.32
CA PRO A 49 -36.73 23.33 -3.47
C PRO A 49 -37.71 24.48 -3.25
N ARG A 50 -38.94 24.42 -3.77
CA ARG A 50 -39.91 25.53 -3.64
C ARG A 50 -40.22 25.86 -2.18
N GLY A 51 -39.87 27.09 -1.78
CA GLY A 51 -40.06 27.58 -0.42
C GLY A 51 -38.99 27.14 0.58
N ALA A 52 -37.91 26.51 0.12
CA ALA A 52 -36.74 26.17 0.92
C ALA A 52 -35.57 27.13 0.66
N GLU A 53 -34.64 27.26 1.61
CA GLU A 53 -33.43 28.07 1.48
C GLU A 53 -32.19 27.17 1.32
N ARG A 54 -31.32 27.43 0.32
CA ARG A 54 -30.08 26.67 0.17
C ARG A 54 -29.10 27.03 1.29
N VAL A 55 -28.65 26.02 2.03
CA VAL A 55 -27.72 26.15 3.15
C VAL A 55 -26.60 25.12 3.05
N ASN A 56 -25.41 25.48 3.49
CA ASN A 56 -24.32 24.56 3.82
C ASN A 56 -24.38 24.29 5.33
N VAL A 57 -24.38 23.00 5.72
CA VAL A 57 -24.49 22.59 7.12
C VAL A 57 -23.44 21.56 7.51
N PRO A 58 -22.98 21.55 8.77
CA PRO A 58 -22.12 20.48 9.26
C PRO A 58 -22.89 19.16 9.32
N VAL A 59 -22.25 18.09 8.85
CA VAL A 59 -22.75 16.71 8.85
C VAL A 59 -21.68 15.77 9.41
N VAL A 60 -22.10 14.67 10.02
CA VAL A 60 -21.17 13.60 10.39
C VAL A 60 -20.86 12.79 9.15
N VAL A 61 -19.62 12.86 8.69
CA VAL A 61 -19.09 12.08 7.58
C VAL A 61 -18.50 10.79 8.11
N ARG A 62 -18.93 9.65 7.57
CA ARG A 62 -18.39 8.33 7.87
C ARG A 62 -17.66 7.77 6.66
N THR A 63 -16.52 7.14 6.89
CA THR A 63 -15.66 6.63 5.81
C THR A 63 -15.57 5.10 5.84
N ALA A 64 -15.08 4.51 4.74
CA ALA A 64 -14.78 3.08 4.65
C ALA A 64 -13.74 2.61 5.69
N TRP A 65 -12.97 3.53 6.27
CA TRP A 65 -11.96 3.25 7.31
C TRP A 65 -12.55 3.07 8.72
N GLY A 66 -13.87 3.16 8.89
CA GLY A 66 -14.51 3.10 10.20
C GLY A 66 -14.27 4.34 11.06
N THR A 67 -13.86 5.45 10.44
CA THR A 67 -13.73 6.76 11.08
C THR A 67 -14.98 7.60 10.85
N ALA A 68 -15.25 8.49 11.81
CA ALA A 68 -16.25 9.54 11.69
C ALA A 68 -15.59 10.90 11.92
N GLY A 69 -16.01 11.92 11.18
CA GLY A 69 -15.54 13.30 11.34
C GLY A 69 -16.62 14.30 10.98
N GLU A 70 -16.44 15.57 11.36
CA GLU A 70 -17.29 16.65 10.88
C GLU A 70 -16.89 17.01 9.44
N GLY A 71 -17.86 16.95 8.53
CA GLY A 71 -17.77 17.52 7.18
C GLY A 71 -18.87 18.56 6.97
N THR A 72 -19.01 19.07 5.75
CA THR A 72 -20.16 19.90 5.36
C THR A 72 -20.85 19.33 4.14
N ALA A 73 -22.16 19.48 4.08
CA ALA A 73 -22.98 19.19 2.91
C ALA A 73 -23.93 20.36 2.67
N ASP A 74 -24.22 20.65 1.41
CA ASP A 74 -25.27 21.59 1.07
C ASP A 74 -26.63 20.89 1.03
N GLY A 75 -27.67 21.62 1.38
CA GLY A 75 -29.04 21.14 1.33
C GLY A 75 -30.03 22.30 1.33
N TRP A 76 -31.29 21.96 1.43
CA TRP A 76 -32.42 22.87 1.37
C TRP A 76 -33.10 22.92 2.75
N LEU A 77 -32.93 24.03 3.46
CA LEU A 77 -33.58 24.31 4.73
C LEU A 77 -35.07 24.55 4.50
N VAL A 78 -35.89 23.66 5.04
CA VAL A 78 -37.34 23.73 5.07
C VAL A 78 -37.78 24.12 6.49
N PRO A 79 -38.46 25.27 6.67
CA PRO A 79 -39.01 25.66 7.95
C PRO A 79 -40.05 24.65 8.45
N GLY A 80 -39.96 24.32 9.74
CA GLY A 80 -40.90 23.45 10.42
C GLY A 80 -42.31 24.05 10.48
N LYS A 81 -43.33 23.19 10.41
CA LYS A 81 -44.75 23.59 10.54
C LYS A 81 -45.37 22.94 11.77
N GLY A 82 -46.25 23.67 12.45
CA GLY A 82 -47.02 23.14 13.59
C GLY A 82 -46.18 22.66 14.77
N GLY A 83 -45.06 23.32 15.07
CA GLY A 83 -44.16 22.96 16.18
C GLY A 83 -43.15 21.85 15.87
N GLN A 84 -43.13 21.32 14.65
CA GLN A 84 -42.02 20.48 14.18
C GLN A 84 -40.74 21.33 14.02
N PRO A 85 -39.55 20.76 14.26
CA PRO A 85 -38.28 21.46 14.01
C PRO A 85 -38.00 21.64 12.51
N ASP A 86 -37.24 22.67 12.18
CA ASP A 86 -36.68 22.88 10.84
C ASP A 86 -35.84 21.67 10.40
N ARG A 87 -35.80 21.41 9.08
CA ARG A 87 -35.05 20.29 8.50
C ARG A 87 -34.26 20.74 7.29
N VAL A 88 -33.10 20.12 7.07
CA VAL A 88 -32.30 20.31 5.85
C VAL A 88 -32.45 19.07 4.98
N HIS A 89 -32.97 19.26 3.76
CA HIS A 89 -33.18 18.21 2.77
C HIS A 89 -32.05 18.19 1.73
N PHE A 90 -31.53 17.00 1.45
CA PHE A 90 -30.50 16.74 0.45
C PHE A 90 -31.10 16.40 -0.91
N THR A 91 -30.25 16.04 -1.88
CA THR A 91 -30.58 15.93 -3.30
C THR A 91 -31.84 15.12 -3.63
N ASP A 92 -32.09 14.01 -2.92
CA ASP A 92 -33.24 13.11 -3.12
C ASP A 92 -34.30 13.19 -2.02
N GLY A 93 -34.29 14.26 -1.22
CA GLY A 93 -35.27 14.51 -0.17
C GLY A 93 -34.97 13.85 1.17
N ALA A 94 -33.92 13.02 1.27
CA ALA A 94 -33.35 12.62 2.57
C ALA A 94 -33.04 13.86 3.42
N SER A 95 -33.24 13.80 4.73
CA SER A 95 -33.08 15.00 5.57
C SER A 95 -32.57 14.73 6.98
N VAL A 96 -31.89 15.75 7.53
CA VAL A 96 -31.50 15.84 8.94
C VAL A 96 -32.26 16.99 9.63
N PRO A 97 -32.41 16.97 10.96
CA PRO A 97 -32.79 18.17 11.72
C PRO A 97 -31.83 19.31 11.40
N ALA A 98 -32.35 20.53 11.22
CA ALA A 98 -31.49 21.69 11.01
C ALA A 98 -30.62 21.94 12.26
N PRO A 99 -29.30 22.13 12.12
CA PRO A 99 -28.47 22.54 13.25
C PRO A 99 -28.80 23.99 13.65
N ALA A 100 -28.33 24.42 14.83
CA ALA A 100 -28.53 25.79 15.29
C ALA A 100 -28.10 26.83 14.23
N ALA A 101 -28.85 27.92 14.07
CA ALA A 101 -28.69 28.85 12.95
C ALA A 101 -27.25 29.37 12.73
N GLY A 102 -26.48 29.60 13.80
CA GLY A 102 -25.07 30.01 13.71
C GLY A 102 -24.10 28.95 13.16
N LYS A 103 -24.54 27.69 13.02
CA LYS A 103 -23.81 26.60 12.34
C LYS A 103 -24.25 26.40 10.87
N MET A 104 -25.28 27.12 10.40
CA MET A 104 -25.73 27.06 9.01
C MET A 104 -25.19 28.25 8.22
N LYS A 105 -24.59 28.00 7.06
CA LYS A 105 -24.16 29.05 6.14
C LYS A 105 -25.12 29.12 4.97
N LYS A 106 -25.83 30.24 4.80
CA LYS A 106 -26.68 30.49 3.62
C LYS A 106 -25.83 30.46 2.34
N VAL A 107 -26.35 29.83 1.30
CA VAL A 107 -25.71 29.71 -0.02
C VAL A 107 -26.58 30.41 -1.04
N ASP A 108 -26.04 31.43 -1.72
CA ASP A 108 -26.70 32.01 -2.90
C ASP A 108 -26.56 31.01 -4.06
N PHE A 109 -27.51 30.08 -4.13
CA PHE A 109 -27.56 29.01 -5.12
C PHE A 109 -27.52 29.54 -6.56
N VAL A 110 -28.25 30.63 -6.83
CA VAL A 110 -28.39 31.18 -8.19
C VAL A 110 -27.11 31.92 -8.59
N ALA A 111 -26.47 32.67 -7.68
CA ALA A 111 -25.16 33.27 -7.95
C ALA A 111 -24.07 32.20 -8.13
N ALA A 112 -24.05 31.15 -7.30
CA ALA A 112 -23.09 30.04 -7.44
C ALA A 112 -23.24 29.33 -8.80
N CYS A 113 -24.47 28.99 -9.20
CA CYS A 113 -24.76 28.42 -10.52
C CYS A 113 -24.40 29.39 -11.66
N ARG A 114 -24.69 30.70 -11.54
CA ARG A 114 -24.30 31.71 -12.54
C ARG A 114 -22.79 31.78 -12.71
N THR A 115 -22.02 31.67 -11.63
CA THR A 115 -20.55 31.61 -11.70
C THR A 115 -20.07 30.32 -12.38
N ARG A 116 -20.68 29.17 -12.06
CA ARG A 116 -20.33 27.85 -12.61
C ARG A 116 -20.62 27.71 -14.11
N TYR A 117 -21.75 28.25 -14.58
CA TYR A 117 -22.23 28.11 -15.96
C TYR A 117 -22.09 29.39 -16.81
N ALA A 118 -21.25 30.34 -16.37
CA ALA A 118 -20.97 31.53 -17.17
C ALA A 118 -20.35 31.16 -18.53
N PRO A 119 -20.65 31.87 -19.65
CA PRO A 119 -20.10 31.54 -20.97
C PRO A 119 -18.55 31.54 -21.06
N HIS A 120 -17.88 32.21 -20.13
CA HIS A 120 -16.41 32.24 -20.01
C HIS A 120 -15.88 31.33 -18.88
N ALA A 121 -16.76 30.76 -18.05
CA ALA A 121 -16.46 29.55 -17.28
C ALA A 121 -16.56 28.35 -18.22
N GLY A 122 -15.63 28.28 -19.18
CA GLY A 122 -15.37 27.03 -19.87
C GLY A 122 -15.06 25.94 -18.83
N PRO A 123 -15.30 24.64 -19.12
CA PRO A 123 -14.81 23.58 -18.26
C PRO A 123 -13.32 23.87 -18.00
N PRO A 124 -12.85 23.83 -16.73
CA PRO A 124 -11.48 24.23 -16.39
C PRO A 124 -10.55 23.53 -17.35
N GLU A 125 -9.79 24.30 -18.16
CA GLU A 125 -9.14 23.76 -19.36
C GLU A 125 -8.43 22.46 -18.97
N PRO A 126 -8.76 21.31 -19.60
CA PRO A 126 -8.16 20.04 -19.22
C PRO A 126 -6.65 20.22 -19.36
N LYS A 127 -5.96 20.20 -18.21
CA LYS A 127 -4.56 20.60 -18.10
C LYS A 127 -3.78 19.86 -19.16
N LYS A 128 -3.26 20.59 -20.16
CA LYS A 128 -2.67 20.04 -21.39
C LYS A 128 -1.84 18.78 -21.10
N GLY A 129 -2.42 17.65 -21.47
CA GLY A 129 -2.12 16.32 -20.97
C GLY A 129 -3.08 15.34 -21.64
N ASP A 130 -2.79 14.05 -21.53
CA ASP A 130 -3.46 12.99 -22.29
C ASP A 130 -4.99 13.02 -22.10
N PRO A 131 -5.83 13.03 -23.16
CA PRO A 131 -7.28 13.00 -23.02
C PRO A 131 -7.83 11.76 -22.29
N ASP A 132 -7.07 10.66 -22.22
CA ASP A 132 -7.41 9.49 -21.39
C ASP A 132 -6.99 9.66 -19.91
N ASP A 133 -6.11 10.61 -19.59
CA ASP A 133 -5.70 10.98 -18.22
C ASP A 133 -6.65 12.07 -17.66
N LEU A 134 -7.96 11.78 -17.70
CA LEU A 134 -8.99 12.51 -16.95
C LEU A 134 -8.52 12.63 -15.50
N ASN A 135 -8.10 13.84 -15.11
CA ASN A 135 -7.38 14.16 -13.88
C ASN A 135 -7.74 13.19 -12.74
N ARG A 136 -6.88 12.18 -12.54
CA ARG A 136 -7.15 11.03 -11.68
C ARG A 136 -7.49 11.47 -10.25
N ASP A 137 -6.86 12.55 -9.78
CA ASP A 137 -7.13 13.17 -8.49
C ASP A 137 -8.52 13.83 -8.42
N GLU A 138 -9.05 14.36 -9.51
CA GLU A 138 -10.40 14.93 -9.59
C GLU A 138 -11.46 13.83 -9.67
N VAL A 139 -11.21 12.74 -10.42
CA VAL A 139 -12.07 11.54 -10.41
C VAL A 139 -12.13 10.96 -8.99
N PHE A 140 -10.99 10.78 -8.33
CA PHE A 140 -10.94 10.32 -6.94
C PHE A 140 -11.55 11.33 -5.96
N SER A 141 -11.34 12.63 -6.15
CA SER A 141 -11.99 13.66 -5.33
C SER A 141 -13.52 13.64 -5.48
N ARG A 142 -14.03 13.43 -6.70
CA ARG A 142 -15.45 13.24 -6.97
C ARG A 142 -15.95 11.98 -6.27
N MET A 143 -15.30 10.83 -6.46
CA MET A 143 -15.67 9.57 -5.81
C MET A 143 -15.66 9.69 -4.28
N LYS A 144 -14.65 10.35 -3.69
CA LYS A 144 -14.58 10.65 -2.26
C LYS A 144 -15.72 11.53 -1.80
N ARG A 145 -16.06 12.60 -2.53
CA ARG A 145 -17.23 13.45 -2.25
C ARG A 145 -18.54 12.66 -2.30
N VAL A 146 -18.78 11.87 -3.35
CA VAL A 146 -20.00 11.05 -3.48
C VAL A 146 -20.10 10.00 -2.35
N ALA A 147 -18.99 9.33 -2.01
CA ALA A 147 -18.92 8.34 -0.93
C ALA A 147 -19.19 8.92 0.48
N VAL A 148 -19.17 10.25 0.63
CA VAL A 148 -19.55 10.96 1.87
C VAL A 148 -20.86 11.76 1.73
N GLY A 149 -21.64 11.49 0.68
CA GLY A 149 -22.94 12.14 0.44
C GLY A 149 -22.88 13.50 -0.27
N GLY A 150 -21.68 14.04 -0.53
CA GLY A 150 -21.44 15.31 -1.20
C GLY A 150 -21.68 15.25 -2.71
N LEU A 151 -22.95 15.12 -3.11
CA LEU A 151 -23.43 15.29 -4.50
C LEU A 151 -23.66 16.76 -4.87
N ASP A 152 -23.18 17.68 -4.04
CA ASP A 152 -23.26 19.11 -4.22
C ASP A 152 -22.41 19.55 -5.41
N GLY A 153 -23.10 19.82 -6.52
CA GLY A 153 -22.48 20.09 -7.80
C GLY A 153 -22.72 19.04 -8.88
N ASP A 154 -23.67 18.11 -8.74
CA ASP A 154 -24.20 17.39 -9.90
C ASP A 154 -24.95 18.35 -10.84
N ASP A 155 -24.61 18.35 -12.13
CA ASP A 155 -25.12 19.31 -13.10
C ASP A 155 -26.62 19.07 -13.43
N LEU A 156 -27.11 17.83 -13.33
CA LEU A 156 -28.52 17.52 -13.62
C LEU A 156 -29.43 17.94 -12.47
N ALA A 157 -29.03 17.68 -11.23
CA ALA A 157 -29.74 18.17 -10.04
C ALA A 157 -29.80 19.71 -10.02
N GLN A 158 -28.69 20.38 -10.34
CA GLN A 158 -28.65 21.84 -10.47
C GLN A 158 -29.58 22.35 -11.58
N ALA A 159 -29.57 21.73 -12.76
CA ALA A 159 -30.48 22.10 -13.86
C ALA A 159 -31.95 22.03 -13.42
N ALA A 160 -32.33 20.94 -12.75
CA ALA A 160 -33.68 20.73 -12.26
C ALA A 160 -34.09 21.81 -11.22
N TRP A 161 -33.21 22.12 -10.27
CA TRP A 161 -33.47 23.19 -9.28
C TRP A 161 -33.52 24.58 -9.89
N LEU A 162 -32.65 24.90 -10.86
CA LEU A 162 -32.67 26.17 -11.57
C LEU A 162 -33.98 26.38 -12.34
N HIS A 163 -34.42 25.36 -13.08
CA HIS A 163 -35.73 25.36 -13.74
C HIS A 163 -36.85 25.58 -12.72
N ARG A 164 -36.80 24.88 -11.58
CA ARG A 164 -37.81 24.97 -10.52
C ARG A 164 -37.89 26.34 -9.83
N HIS A 165 -36.82 27.13 -9.88
CA HIS A 165 -36.78 28.53 -9.44
C HIS A 165 -37.08 29.55 -10.57
N GLY A 166 -37.35 29.10 -11.81
CA GLY A 166 -37.63 29.98 -12.95
C GLY A 166 -36.38 30.55 -13.62
N HIS A 167 -35.22 29.91 -13.46
CA HIS A 167 -33.93 30.32 -14.04
C HIS A 167 -33.54 29.47 -15.25
N ASP A 168 -34.45 29.34 -16.22
CA ASP A 168 -34.31 28.46 -17.39
C ASP A 168 -33.04 28.71 -18.22
N GLY A 169 -32.61 29.97 -18.36
CA GLY A 169 -31.38 30.34 -19.05
C GLY A 169 -30.09 29.83 -18.38
N LEU A 170 -30.15 29.47 -17.08
CA LEU A 170 -29.08 28.75 -16.37
C LEU A 170 -29.34 27.23 -16.33
N ALA A 171 -30.59 26.80 -16.34
CA ALA A 171 -30.96 25.38 -16.36
C ALA A 171 -30.53 24.69 -17.68
N ALA A 172 -30.66 25.37 -18.82
CA ALA A 172 -30.27 24.85 -20.13
C ALA A 172 -28.77 24.49 -20.24
N PRO A 173 -27.81 25.39 -19.91
CA PRO A 173 -26.39 25.04 -19.93
C PRO A 173 -26.01 23.98 -18.87
N ALA A 174 -26.64 23.98 -17.70
CA ALA A 174 -26.46 22.94 -16.69
C ALA A 174 -26.89 21.55 -17.21
N LEU A 175 -28.07 21.46 -17.84
CA LEU A 175 -28.55 20.21 -18.45
C LEU A 175 -27.65 19.76 -19.62
N ALA A 176 -27.11 20.70 -20.41
CA ALA A 176 -26.15 20.39 -21.45
C ALA A 176 -24.82 19.84 -20.88
N ALA A 177 -24.32 20.40 -19.78
CA ALA A 177 -23.16 19.89 -19.06
C ALA A 177 -23.40 18.47 -18.52
N ALA A 178 -24.54 18.23 -17.86
CA ALA A 178 -24.93 16.90 -17.38
C ALA A 178 -25.02 15.86 -18.51
N ARG A 179 -25.70 16.19 -19.61
CA ARG A 179 -25.79 15.33 -20.79
C ARG A 179 -24.42 15.06 -21.41
N LYS A 180 -23.48 16.01 -21.38
CA LYS A 180 -22.11 15.81 -21.84
C LYS A 180 -21.33 14.87 -20.90
N ALA A 181 -21.47 15.04 -19.59
CA ALA A 181 -20.79 14.21 -18.57
C ALA A 181 -21.30 12.76 -18.51
N ALA A 182 -22.53 12.51 -18.98
CA ALA A 182 -23.15 11.19 -19.00
C ALA A 182 -22.79 10.33 -20.23
N ARG A 183 -22.19 10.92 -21.27
CA ARG A 183 -21.83 10.21 -22.50
C ARG A 183 -20.61 9.32 -22.30
N ASP A 184 -20.74 8.06 -22.69
CA ASP A 184 -19.60 7.18 -22.90
C ASP A 184 -18.70 7.78 -24.02
N PRO A 185 -17.39 7.99 -23.79
CA PRO A 185 -16.50 8.58 -24.79
C PRO A 185 -16.37 7.78 -26.10
N ARG A 186 -16.69 6.47 -26.09
CA ARG A 186 -16.52 5.54 -27.21
C ARG A 186 -17.77 5.43 -28.07
N THR A 187 -18.96 5.41 -27.46
CA THR A 187 -20.24 5.30 -28.20
C THR A 187 -20.91 6.66 -28.40
N GLY A 188 -20.62 7.65 -27.56
CA GLY A 188 -21.33 8.93 -27.53
C GLY A 188 -22.73 8.84 -26.92
N GLU A 189 -23.18 7.65 -26.50
CA GLU A 189 -24.46 7.41 -25.84
C GLU A 189 -24.34 7.64 -24.33
N GLY A 190 -25.42 8.10 -23.69
CA GLY A 190 -25.40 8.40 -22.27
C GLY A 190 -26.75 8.87 -21.75
N ASP A 191 -27.11 8.43 -20.54
CA ASP A 191 -28.32 8.87 -19.83
C ASP A 191 -27.93 9.50 -18.50
N ALA A 192 -28.03 10.83 -18.44
CA ALA A 192 -27.74 11.61 -17.24
C ALA A 192 -28.68 11.27 -16.07
N ARG A 193 -29.93 10.90 -16.33
CA ARG A 193 -30.88 10.48 -15.28
C ARG A 193 -30.45 9.15 -14.69
N LYS A 194 -30.07 8.17 -15.51
CA LYS A 194 -29.52 6.89 -15.05
C LYS A 194 -28.21 7.08 -14.27
N GLN A 195 -27.32 7.96 -14.73
CA GLN A 195 -26.07 8.28 -14.04
C GLN A 195 -26.33 8.88 -12.65
N LEU A 196 -27.15 9.94 -12.56
CA LEU A 196 -27.48 10.59 -11.29
C LEU A 196 -28.17 9.62 -10.31
N ARG A 197 -29.09 8.78 -10.79
CA ARG A 197 -29.70 7.74 -9.96
C ARG A 197 -28.68 6.72 -9.44
N ALA A 198 -27.72 6.31 -10.25
CA ALA A 198 -26.65 5.41 -9.83
C ALA A 198 -25.70 6.04 -8.79
N GLU A 199 -25.37 7.33 -8.90
CA GLU A 199 -24.56 8.03 -7.89
C GLU A 199 -25.33 8.26 -6.58
N LEU A 200 -26.64 8.54 -6.64
CA LEU A 200 -27.52 8.63 -5.47
C LEU A 200 -27.70 7.28 -4.76
N ALA A 201 -27.88 6.20 -5.53
CA ALA A 201 -27.93 4.83 -5.01
C ALA A 201 -26.60 4.45 -4.34
N TRP A 202 -25.46 4.76 -4.98
CA TRP A 202 -24.14 4.57 -4.38
C TRP A 202 -23.96 5.37 -3.08
N SER A 203 -24.33 6.64 -3.07
CA SER A 203 -24.31 7.50 -1.86
C SER A 203 -25.15 6.90 -0.72
N ALA A 204 -26.35 6.37 -1.02
CA ALA A 204 -27.18 5.69 -0.03
C ALA A 204 -26.55 4.36 0.46
N PHE A 205 -25.95 3.57 -0.43
CA PHE A 205 -25.28 2.31 -0.07
C PHE A 205 -23.98 2.55 0.75
N ALA A 206 -23.18 3.53 0.38
CA ALA A 206 -22.01 3.96 1.14
C ALA A 206 -22.40 4.42 2.55
N GLY A 207 -23.45 5.24 2.67
CA GLY A 207 -24.01 5.64 3.96
C GLY A 207 -24.46 4.44 4.81
N LEU A 208 -25.20 3.49 4.22
CA LEU A 208 -25.60 2.24 4.87
C LEU A 208 -24.40 1.49 5.46
N VAL A 209 -23.36 1.21 4.65
CA VAL A 209 -22.22 0.40 5.07
C VAL A 209 -21.29 1.16 6.03
N HIS A 210 -21.01 2.43 5.77
CA HIS A 210 -20.12 3.25 6.61
C HIS A 210 -20.75 3.55 7.99
N ALA A 211 -22.07 3.72 8.08
CA ALA A 211 -22.77 3.83 9.36
C ALA A 211 -22.85 2.48 10.09
N TYR A 212 -23.17 1.40 9.36
CA TYR A 212 -23.25 0.05 9.91
C TYR A 212 -21.94 -0.40 10.58
N MET A 213 -20.79 -0.12 9.96
CA MET A 213 -19.49 -0.57 10.47
C MET A 213 -19.07 0.12 11.77
N VAL A 214 -19.59 1.32 12.06
CA VAL A 214 -19.34 2.09 13.29
C VAL A 214 -20.51 2.08 14.27
N ARG A 215 -21.46 1.15 14.09
CA ARG A 215 -22.63 0.94 14.97
C ARG A 215 -23.60 2.12 15.01
N ALA A 216 -23.58 2.99 14.01
CA ALA A 216 -24.58 4.05 13.82
C ALA A 216 -25.85 3.46 13.18
N ASP A 217 -26.47 2.50 13.86
CA ASP A 217 -27.40 1.56 13.26
C ASP A 217 -28.72 2.21 12.77
N ASP A 218 -29.19 3.28 13.43
CA ASP A 218 -30.36 4.05 12.95
C ASP A 218 -30.07 4.80 11.65
N GLU A 219 -28.88 5.40 11.54
CA GLU A 219 -28.39 6.07 10.33
C GLU A 219 -28.22 5.06 9.20
N ALA A 220 -27.57 3.92 9.49
CA ALA A 220 -27.39 2.81 8.56
C ALA A 220 -28.73 2.30 8.03
N LEU A 221 -29.70 2.04 8.92
CA LEU A 221 -31.00 1.52 8.53
C LEU A 221 -31.77 2.53 7.67
N ALA A 222 -31.75 3.82 8.03
CA ALA A 222 -32.39 4.87 7.24
C ALA A 222 -31.80 4.96 5.83
N HIS A 223 -30.48 4.84 5.68
CA HIS A 223 -29.81 4.79 4.38
C HIS A 223 -30.19 3.56 3.56
N GLY A 224 -30.24 2.37 4.18
CA GLY A 224 -30.62 1.14 3.49
C GLY A 224 -32.09 1.09 3.06
N GLU A 225 -33.01 1.57 3.90
CA GLU A 225 -34.44 1.66 3.54
C GLU A 225 -34.70 2.73 2.47
N ARG A 226 -33.95 3.84 2.48
CA ARG A 226 -33.92 4.85 1.40
C ARG A 226 -33.46 4.24 0.08
N LEU A 227 -32.34 3.50 0.08
CA LEU A 227 -31.78 2.83 -1.09
C LEU A 227 -32.80 1.88 -1.73
N LEU A 228 -33.34 0.94 -0.96
CA LEU A 228 -34.29 -0.07 -1.45
C LEU A 228 -35.63 0.52 -1.90
N LYS A 229 -36.04 1.68 -1.36
CA LYS A 229 -37.29 2.36 -1.71
C LYS A 229 -37.18 3.23 -2.97
N LEU A 230 -36.14 4.07 -3.07
CA LEU A 230 -36.01 5.07 -4.13
C LEU A 230 -35.24 4.54 -5.36
N TYR A 231 -34.38 3.54 -5.14
CA TYR A 231 -33.47 2.99 -6.15
C TYR A 231 -33.57 1.46 -6.26
N PRO A 232 -34.79 0.89 -6.42
CA PRO A 232 -34.97 -0.57 -6.42
C PRO A 232 -34.26 -1.26 -7.59
N GLU A 233 -34.19 -0.63 -8.77
CA GLU A 233 -33.48 -1.20 -9.91
C GLU A 233 -31.96 -1.06 -9.77
N GLU A 234 -31.46 0.09 -9.32
CA GLU A 234 -30.03 0.29 -9.09
C GLU A 234 -29.53 -0.65 -7.97
N SER A 235 -30.32 -0.87 -6.92
CA SER A 235 -29.98 -1.75 -5.78
C SER A 235 -29.71 -3.21 -6.15
N LYS A 236 -30.12 -3.65 -7.35
CA LYS A 236 -29.84 -4.99 -7.91
C LYS A 236 -28.47 -5.07 -8.61
N ALA A 237 -27.76 -3.95 -8.77
CA ALA A 237 -26.42 -3.95 -9.33
C ALA A 237 -25.43 -4.70 -8.42
N GLU A 238 -24.42 -5.33 -9.02
CA GLU A 238 -23.40 -6.14 -8.33
C GLU A 238 -22.72 -5.38 -7.18
N ASP A 239 -22.46 -4.08 -7.34
CA ASP A 239 -21.90 -3.19 -6.32
C ASP A 239 -22.77 -3.12 -5.04
N PHE A 240 -24.09 -3.26 -5.14
CA PHE A 240 -25.05 -2.98 -4.05
C PHE A 240 -25.83 -4.23 -3.58
N GLN A 241 -25.57 -5.40 -4.16
CA GLN A 241 -26.34 -6.65 -3.95
C GLN A 241 -26.55 -7.04 -2.47
N GLN A 242 -25.64 -6.62 -1.57
CA GLN A 242 -25.74 -6.91 -0.14
C GLN A 242 -26.69 -5.99 0.64
N ALA A 243 -27.19 -4.89 0.05
CA ALA A 243 -27.99 -3.89 0.75
C ALA A 243 -29.20 -4.48 1.51
N GLY A 244 -29.92 -5.41 0.88
CA GLY A 244 -31.04 -6.11 1.52
C GLY A 244 -30.63 -6.93 2.74
N ALA A 245 -29.49 -7.64 2.67
CA ALA A 245 -28.96 -8.43 3.77
C ALA A 245 -28.50 -7.56 4.95
N VAL A 246 -27.84 -6.41 4.69
CA VAL A 246 -27.44 -5.47 5.76
C VAL A 246 -28.67 -4.86 6.45
N VAL A 247 -29.73 -4.53 5.70
CA VAL A 247 -31.00 -4.05 6.28
C VAL A 247 -31.70 -5.13 7.11
N ALA A 248 -31.72 -6.38 6.64
CA ALA A 248 -32.26 -7.52 7.40
C ALA A 248 -31.48 -7.76 8.70
N GLU A 249 -30.15 -7.70 8.63
CA GLU A 249 -29.25 -7.83 9.78
C GLU A 249 -29.45 -6.72 10.82
N LEU A 250 -29.57 -5.46 10.39
CA LEU A 250 -29.93 -4.34 11.27
C LEU A 250 -31.26 -4.60 11.98
N LYS A 251 -32.28 -5.11 11.28
CA LYS A 251 -33.57 -5.46 11.88
C LYS A 251 -33.45 -6.62 12.86
N ARG A 252 -32.63 -7.65 12.57
CA ARG A 252 -32.30 -8.74 13.50
C ARG A 252 -31.63 -8.21 14.77
N ARG A 253 -30.64 -7.31 14.67
CA ARG A 253 -29.98 -6.71 15.84
C ARG A 253 -30.92 -5.86 16.68
N ARG A 254 -31.90 -5.19 16.06
CA ARG A 254 -32.96 -4.47 16.79
C ARG A 254 -33.83 -5.41 17.60
N GLN A 255 -34.14 -6.60 17.07
CA GLN A 255 -34.86 -7.66 17.77
C GLN A 255 -34.01 -8.36 18.86
N LYS A 256 -32.72 -8.66 18.60
CA LYS A 256 -31.75 -9.21 19.58
C LYS A 256 -31.39 -8.19 20.69
N GLY A 257 -31.73 -6.91 20.50
CA GLY A 257 -31.43 -5.84 21.45
C GLY A 257 -29.97 -5.37 21.44
N SER A 258 -29.17 -5.74 20.43
CA SER A 258 -27.77 -5.33 20.24
C SER A 258 -27.59 -4.13 19.29
N PHE A 259 -28.68 -3.65 18.70
CA PHE A 259 -28.71 -2.49 17.81
C PHE A 259 -28.10 -1.24 18.44
N GLY A 260 -27.12 -0.65 17.76
CA GLY A 260 -26.38 0.53 18.19
C GLY A 260 -25.42 0.32 19.37
N LYS A 261 -25.31 -0.89 19.92
CA LYS A 261 -24.53 -1.16 21.14
C LYS A 261 -23.13 -1.69 20.82
N PRO A 262 -22.10 -1.34 21.60
CA PRO A 262 -20.84 -2.08 21.61
C PRO A 262 -21.03 -3.48 22.24
N PRO A 263 -20.22 -4.48 21.87
CA PRO A 263 -20.22 -5.77 22.53
C PRO A 263 -19.64 -5.66 23.94
N PRO A 264 -20.02 -6.51 24.90
CA PRO A 264 -19.43 -6.52 26.24
C PRO A 264 -17.90 -6.71 26.18
N GLU A 265 -17.13 -5.81 26.78
CA GLU A 265 -15.67 -5.88 26.76
C GLU A 265 -15.12 -7.04 27.60
N GLN A 266 -15.82 -7.43 28.66
CA GLN A 266 -15.43 -8.54 29.51
C GLN A 266 -16.00 -9.87 29.02
N ARG A 267 -15.30 -10.97 29.31
CA ARG A 267 -15.82 -12.33 29.11
C ARG A 267 -16.94 -12.60 30.12
N PRO A 268 -17.89 -13.52 29.83
CA PRO A 268 -18.86 -13.97 30.83
C PRO A 268 -18.19 -14.52 32.10
N ASP A 269 -18.84 -14.36 33.24
CA ASP A 269 -18.30 -14.85 34.52
C ASP A 269 -18.00 -16.35 34.49
N GLY A 270 -16.80 -16.70 34.95
CA GLY A 270 -16.32 -18.08 34.97
C GLY A 270 -16.12 -18.71 33.59
N PHE A 271 -16.06 -17.94 32.49
CA PHE A 271 -15.85 -18.44 31.13
C PHE A 271 -14.71 -19.47 31.04
N ASP A 272 -13.58 -19.23 31.71
CA ASP A 272 -12.43 -20.14 31.67
C ASP A 272 -12.72 -21.53 32.25
N LYS A 273 -13.71 -21.65 33.16
CA LYS A 273 -14.20 -22.91 33.76
C LYS A 273 -15.25 -23.63 32.91
N TRP A 274 -15.75 -23.02 31.83
CA TRP A 274 -16.72 -23.67 30.94
C TRP A 274 -16.04 -24.81 30.15
N ASP A 275 -16.82 -25.83 29.80
CA ASP A 275 -16.39 -26.86 28.87
C ASP A 275 -16.16 -26.29 27.45
N ALA A 276 -15.43 -27.04 26.63
CA ALA A 276 -15.08 -26.59 25.27
C ALA A 276 -16.31 -26.35 24.40
N GLY A 277 -17.34 -27.22 24.46
CA GLY A 277 -18.55 -27.09 23.65
C GLY A 277 -19.31 -25.80 23.95
N ARG A 278 -19.50 -25.49 25.24
CA ARG A 278 -20.13 -24.24 25.68
C ARG A 278 -19.31 -23.00 25.31
N LYS A 279 -17.97 -23.06 25.38
CA LYS A 279 -17.09 -21.96 24.91
C LYS A 279 -17.24 -21.72 23.41
N VAL A 280 -17.19 -22.78 22.60
CA VAL A 280 -17.34 -22.72 21.13
C VAL A 280 -18.69 -22.12 20.75
N ALA A 281 -19.80 -22.64 21.30
CA ALA A 281 -21.14 -22.17 20.99
C ALA A 281 -21.34 -20.68 21.33
N HIS A 282 -20.83 -20.23 22.48
CA HIS A 282 -20.89 -18.82 22.88
C HIS A 282 -20.06 -17.92 21.96
N LEU A 283 -18.84 -18.33 21.61
CA LEU A 283 -17.98 -17.54 20.73
C LEU A 283 -18.54 -17.44 19.31
N ILE A 284 -19.16 -18.52 18.78
CA ILE A 284 -19.86 -18.52 17.49
C ILE A 284 -21.08 -17.57 17.51
N ASP A 285 -21.92 -17.57 18.55
CA ASP A 285 -23.00 -16.55 18.65
C ASP A 285 -22.44 -15.13 18.68
N ALA A 286 -21.26 -14.91 19.29
CA ALA A 286 -20.62 -13.59 19.36
C ALA A 286 -19.87 -13.17 18.09
N LEU A 287 -19.75 -14.01 17.04
CA LEU A 287 -19.03 -13.66 15.81
C LEU A 287 -19.73 -12.56 14.99
N ASP A 288 -21.04 -12.38 15.14
CA ASP A 288 -21.75 -11.25 14.53
C ASP A 288 -21.24 -9.89 15.06
N GLU A 289 -20.53 -9.85 16.19
CA GLU A 289 -19.94 -8.63 16.73
C GLU A 289 -18.49 -8.35 16.30
N VAL A 290 -17.87 -9.16 15.42
CA VAL A 290 -16.49 -8.99 14.93
C VAL A 290 -16.34 -7.71 14.10
N ASP A 291 -15.48 -6.78 14.54
CA ASP A 291 -15.31 -5.41 14.02
C ASP A 291 -13.87 -5.09 13.55
N ALA A 292 -13.19 -6.09 13.00
CA ALA A 292 -11.90 -5.89 12.33
C ALA A 292 -11.98 -4.88 11.17
N ARG A 293 -10.89 -4.15 10.96
CA ARG A 293 -10.74 -3.15 9.90
C ARG A 293 -9.76 -3.60 8.85
N GLN A 294 -9.92 -3.08 7.65
CA GLN A 294 -8.97 -3.27 6.56
C GLN A 294 -7.68 -2.51 6.81
N TRP A 295 -6.54 -3.11 6.47
CA TRP A 295 -5.21 -2.49 6.59
C TRP A 295 -4.66 -2.16 5.20
N GLY A 296 -4.61 -0.87 4.85
CA GLY A 296 -4.04 -0.38 3.59
C GLY A 296 -4.96 -0.46 2.36
N GLN A 297 -4.44 -0.03 1.22
CA GLN A 297 -5.12 0.00 -0.08
C GLN A 297 -4.13 -0.35 -1.22
N PRO A 298 -4.41 -1.38 -2.04
CA PRO A 298 -5.32 -2.48 -1.72
C PRO A 298 -4.86 -3.21 -0.43
N GLY A 299 -5.79 -3.82 0.29
CA GLY A 299 -5.49 -4.47 1.57
C GLY A 299 -6.61 -5.39 2.03
N GLY A 300 -6.33 -6.24 3.02
CA GLY A 300 -7.28 -7.19 3.58
C GLY A 300 -7.79 -6.82 4.97
N VAL A 301 -8.82 -7.53 5.42
CA VAL A 301 -9.39 -7.46 6.77
C VAL A 301 -8.86 -8.61 7.61
N ASP A 302 -8.04 -8.30 8.61
CA ASP A 302 -7.52 -9.30 9.53
C ASP A 302 -8.56 -9.66 10.60
N LEU A 303 -9.46 -10.58 10.24
CA LEU A 303 -10.45 -11.15 11.16
C LEU A 303 -9.79 -11.92 12.32
N ALA A 304 -8.58 -12.47 12.14
CA ALA A 304 -7.86 -13.19 13.20
C ALA A 304 -7.19 -12.26 14.24
N ALA A 305 -7.14 -10.95 13.97
CA ALA A 305 -6.86 -9.94 14.98
C ALA A 305 -7.96 -9.88 16.06
N ASP A 306 -9.19 -10.26 15.73
CA ASP A 306 -10.33 -10.19 16.65
C ASP A 306 -10.17 -11.19 17.79
N ARG A 307 -10.46 -10.75 19.01
CA ARG A 307 -10.37 -11.59 20.22
C ARG A 307 -11.28 -12.83 20.16
N ARG A 308 -12.48 -12.74 19.59
CA ARG A 308 -13.46 -13.85 19.49
C ARG A 308 -12.93 -14.93 18.56
N VAL A 309 -12.45 -14.53 17.39
CA VAL A 309 -11.80 -15.38 16.39
C VAL A 309 -10.54 -16.02 16.99
N ARG A 310 -9.70 -15.24 17.68
CA ARG A 310 -8.50 -15.74 18.36
C ARG A 310 -8.79 -16.76 19.46
N GLU A 311 -9.82 -16.56 20.29
CA GLU A 311 -10.19 -17.56 21.30
C GLU A 311 -10.73 -18.85 20.65
N LEU A 312 -11.49 -18.76 19.56
CA LEU A 312 -11.91 -19.96 18.82
C LEU A 312 -10.71 -20.72 18.24
N ILE A 313 -9.72 -20.03 17.67
CA ILE A 313 -8.48 -20.65 17.18
C ILE A 313 -7.74 -21.36 18.32
N ARG A 314 -7.69 -20.77 19.52
CA ARG A 314 -7.08 -21.38 20.73
C ARG A 314 -7.81 -22.61 21.25
N LEU A 315 -9.11 -22.75 20.99
CA LEU A 315 -9.86 -23.98 21.31
C LEU A 315 -9.50 -25.15 20.37
N GLY A 316 -8.89 -24.84 19.22
CA GLY A 316 -8.30 -25.82 18.32
C GLY A 316 -9.32 -26.83 17.77
N ASP A 317 -8.85 -28.05 17.54
CA ASP A 317 -9.60 -29.15 16.92
C ASP A 317 -11.00 -29.41 17.55
N ALA A 318 -11.21 -29.07 18.83
CA ALA A 318 -12.51 -29.18 19.50
C ALA A 318 -13.59 -28.25 18.94
N ALA A 319 -13.21 -27.14 18.29
CA ALA A 319 -14.15 -26.19 17.68
C ALA A 319 -14.56 -26.57 16.24
N VAL A 320 -13.72 -27.34 15.54
CA VAL A 320 -13.83 -27.56 14.09
C VAL A 320 -15.19 -28.11 13.64
N PRO A 321 -15.80 -29.14 14.28
CA PRO A 321 -17.09 -29.67 13.83
C PRO A 321 -18.21 -28.63 13.84
N ALA A 322 -18.31 -27.84 14.91
CA ALA A 322 -19.34 -26.81 15.05
C ALA A 322 -19.15 -25.66 14.07
N LEU A 323 -17.89 -25.26 13.81
CA LEU A 323 -17.57 -24.22 12.85
C LEU A 323 -17.89 -24.64 11.41
N ILE A 324 -17.63 -25.90 11.03
CA ILE A 324 -17.98 -26.38 9.68
C ILE A 324 -19.50 -26.39 9.47
N ASP A 325 -20.26 -26.75 10.51
CA ASP A 325 -21.72 -26.71 10.47
C ASP A 325 -22.27 -25.26 10.42
N ALA A 326 -21.55 -24.30 11.01
CA ALA A 326 -21.93 -22.89 10.97
C ALA A 326 -21.56 -22.24 9.62
N ILE A 327 -20.40 -22.53 9.02
CA ILE A 327 -20.00 -22.03 7.69
C ILE A 327 -21.06 -22.32 6.62
N GLU A 328 -21.76 -23.45 6.72
CA GLU A 328 -22.83 -23.86 5.80
C GLU A 328 -24.17 -23.12 6.04
N LYS A 329 -24.42 -22.63 7.26
CA LYS A 329 -25.77 -22.25 7.73
C LYS A 329 -25.87 -20.82 8.27
N ASP A 330 -24.76 -20.16 8.58
CA ASP A 330 -24.76 -18.82 9.16
C ASP A 330 -24.85 -17.72 8.09
N GLU A 331 -25.99 -17.03 8.11
CA GLU A 331 -26.33 -15.91 7.23
C GLU A 331 -26.09 -14.54 7.89
N ARG A 332 -25.71 -14.50 9.17
CA ARG A 332 -25.46 -13.25 9.90
C ARG A 332 -24.23 -12.55 9.33
N LEU A 333 -24.19 -11.23 9.50
CA LEU A 333 -23.04 -10.41 9.12
C LEU A 333 -22.23 -10.00 10.35
N THR A 334 -20.93 -9.86 10.18
CA THR A 334 -20.04 -9.21 11.15
C THR A 334 -20.21 -7.68 11.07
N ARG A 335 -19.42 -6.91 11.83
CA ARG A 335 -19.25 -5.45 11.69
C ARG A 335 -18.03 -5.06 10.85
N SER A 336 -17.33 -6.05 10.29
CA SER A 336 -16.12 -5.87 9.50
C SER A 336 -16.48 -5.62 8.03
N VAL A 337 -15.76 -4.72 7.37
CA VAL A 337 -16.04 -4.33 5.98
C VAL A 337 -14.76 -4.41 5.16
N HIS A 338 -14.82 -5.13 4.05
CA HIS A 338 -13.79 -5.21 3.02
C HIS A 338 -14.17 -4.31 1.85
N PHE A 339 -13.17 -3.65 1.27
CA PHE A 339 -13.32 -2.73 0.15
C PHE A 339 -12.01 -2.62 -0.63
N TRP A 340 -12.06 -2.52 -1.96
CA TRP A 340 -10.81 -2.53 -2.72
C TRP A 340 -9.94 -1.27 -2.49
N TRP A 341 -10.53 -0.08 -2.67
CA TRP A 341 -9.96 1.24 -2.35
C TRP A 341 -11.08 2.13 -1.77
N ASP A 342 -10.77 3.17 -0.98
CA ASP A 342 -11.82 4.00 -0.36
C ASP A 342 -12.72 4.74 -1.35
N PHE A 343 -12.25 4.99 -2.56
CA PHE A 343 -13.04 5.58 -3.65
C PHE A 343 -13.75 4.55 -4.54
N ALA A 344 -13.41 3.26 -4.48
CA ALA A 344 -14.11 2.22 -5.24
C ALA A 344 -15.56 2.09 -4.75
N ARG A 345 -16.48 1.61 -5.61
CA ARG A 345 -17.89 1.36 -5.22
C ARG A 345 -18.11 0.04 -4.48
N SER A 346 -17.25 -0.96 -4.70
CA SER A 346 -17.38 -2.24 -4.03
C SER A 346 -17.20 -2.11 -2.52
N ARG A 347 -18.19 -2.59 -1.77
CA ARG A 347 -18.19 -2.74 -0.31
C ARG A 347 -18.81 -4.08 0.03
N THR A 348 -18.13 -4.87 0.85
CA THR A 348 -18.69 -6.12 1.39
C THR A 348 -18.59 -6.09 2.91
N VAL A 349 -19.74 -6.10 3.58
CA VAL A 349 -19.81 -6.45 5.00
C VAL A 349 -19.53 -7.94 5.13
N LEU A 350 -18.47 -8.33 5.82
CA LEU A 350 -18.07 -9.74 5.86
C LEU A 350 -19.07 -10.55 6.69
N GLY A 351 -19.47 -11.71 6.18
CA GLY A 351 -20.39 -12.64 6.83
C GLY A 351 -19.73 -13.37 8.01
N VAL A 352 -20.54 -13.85 8.97
CA VAL A 352 -20.04 -14.66 10.09
C VAL A 352 -19.33 -15.92 9.59
N ARG A 353 -19.88 -16.57 8.56
CA ARG A 353 -19.25 -17.69 7.84
C ARG A 353 -17.80 -17.43 7.40
N GLU A 354 -17.42 -16.18 7.15
CA GLU A 354 -16.07 -15.81 6.74
C GLU A 354 -15.11 -15.74 7.94
N ALA A 355 -15.57 -15.20 9.08
CA ALA A 355 -14.84 -15.28 10.33
C ALA A 355 -14.67 -16.74 10.79
N GLU A 356 -15.69 -17.58 10.63
CA GLU A 356 -15.62 -19.02 10.94
C GLU A 356 -14.66 -19.76 10.02
N LEU A 357 -14.64 -19.44 8.72
CA LEU A 357 -13.68 -19.99 7.79
C LEU A 357 -12.23 -19.59 8.16
N VAL A 358 -12.00 -18.32 8.52
CA VAL A 358 -10.70 -17.86 9.06
C VAL A 358 -10.28 -18.67 10.29
N VAL A 359 -11.20 -18.96 11.22
CA VAL A 359 -10.92 -19.84 12.36
C VAL A 359 -10.53 -21.25 11.89
N VAL A 360 -11.35 -21.89 11.06
CA VAL A 360 -11.13 -23.30 10.64
C VAL A 360 -9.83 -23.45 9.85
N MET A 361 -9.56 -22.54 8.91
CA MET A 361 -8.28 -22.54 8.18
C MET A 361 -7.10 -22.32 9.12
N SER A 362 -7.22 -21.48 10.15
CA SER A 362 -6.16 -21.25 11.16
C SER A 362 -5.93 -22.44 12.10
N ILE A 363 -6.98 -23.17 12.49
CA ILE A 363 -6.87 -24.38 13.31
C ILE A 363 -6.26 -25.54 12.50
N LEU A 364 -6.81 -25.80 11.31
CA LEU A 364 -6.39 -26.93 10.47
C LEU A 364 -5.07 -26.67 9.74
N ARG A 365 -4.69 -25.39 9.63
CA ARG A 365 -3.66 -24.83 8.76
C ARG A 365 -3.78 -25.26 7.29
N VAL A 366 -5.01 -25.26 6.77
CA VAL A 366 -5.29 -25.63 5.37
C VAL A 366 -6.10 -24.56 4.66
N ARG A 367 -5.56 -24.03 3.56
CA ARG A 367 -6.23 -23.11 2.64
C ARG A 367 -7.25 -23.87 1.79
N VAL A 368 -8.46 -24.01 2.31
CA VAL A 368 -9.60 -24.47 1.49
C VAL A 368 -10.18 -23.35 0.62
N PHE A 369 -9.86 -22.09 0.93
CA PHE A 369 -10.20 -20.89 0.18
C PHE A 369 -8.94 -20.04 0.00
N GLU A 370 -8.75 -19.51 -1.20
CA GLU A 370 -7.74 -18.49 -1.51
C GLU A 370 -8.40 -17.37 -2.32
N PRO A 371 -8.19 -16.08 -1.97
CA PRO A 371 -8.67 -14.96 -2.76
C PRO A 371 -7.85 -14.83 -4.06
N VAL A 372 -8.52 -14.72 -5.21
CA VAL A 372 -7.86 -14.62 -6.54
C VAL A 372 -7.52 -13.18 -6.93
N ALA A 373 -8.04 -12.19 -6.21
CA ALA A 373 -7.79 -10.78 -6.44
C ALA A 373 -7.96 -9.98 -5.13
N THR A 374 -7.44 -8.75 -5.10
CA THR A 374 -7.51 -7.86 -3.93
C THR A 374 -8.91 -7.30 -3.60
N GLY A 375 -9.93 -7.57 -4.43
CA GLY A 375 -11.34 -7.29 -4.12
C GLY A 375 -12.15 -8.55 -3.73
N ASP A 376 -11.57 -9.74 -3.89
CA ASP A 376 -12.24 -11.02 -3.67
C ASP A 376 -12.25 -11.39 -2.18
N ASN A 377 -13.32 -12.04 -1.74
CA ASN A 377 -13.57 -12.44 -0.35
C ASN A 377 -14.63 -13.55 -0.31
N PHE A 378 -14.65 -14.35 0.76
CA PHE A 378 -15.51 -15.53 0.84
C PHE A 378 -17.00 -15.18 0.83
N THR A 379 -17.38 -14.09 1.47
CA THR A 379 -18.77 -13.60 1.53
C THR A 379 -19.31 -13.25 0.14
N ALA A 380 -18.52 -12.55 -0.68
CA ALA A 380 -18.90 -12.16 -2.04
C ALA A 380 -19.09 -13.36 -2.99
N ARG A 381 -18.48 -14.52 -2.72
CA ARG A 381 -18.67 -15.74 -3.50
C ARG A 381 -19.95 -16.54 -3.17
N GLY A 382 -20.77 -16.06 -2.23
CA GLY A 382 -22.14 -16.53 -2.02
C GLY A 382 -22.31 -17.88 -1.33
N GLU A 383 -23.55 -18.36 -1.33
CA GLU A 383 -24.01 -19.53 -0.56
C GLU A 383 -23.49 -20.87 -1.10
N ASP A 384 -23.47 -21.06 -2.42
CA ASP A 384 -22.98 -22.29 -3.04
C ASP A 384 -21.49 -22.54 -2.75
N THR A 385 -20.69 -21.47 -2.75
CA THR A 385 -19.28 -21.53 -2.35
C THR A 385 -19.12 -21.89 -0.87
N ALA A 386 -20.03 -21.42 -0.01
CA ALA A 386 -20.02 -21.76 1.41
C ALA A 386 -20.35 -23.23 1.65
N LYS A 387 -21.41 -23.75 1.01
CA LYS A 387 -21.80 -25.17 1.04
C LYS A 387 -20.69 -26.08 0.50
N ALA A 388 -20.10 -25.73 -0.65
CA ALA A 388 -19.00 -26.50 -1.24
C ALA A 388 -17.75 -26.51 -0.33
N THR A 389 -17.43 -25.38 0.30
CA THR A 389 -16.32 -25.25 1.25
C THR A 389 -16.57 -26.07 2.51
N ALA A 390 -17.78 -26.01 3.10
CA ALA A 390 -18.17 -26.84 4.23
C ALA A 390 -18.09 -28.34 3.90
N ALA A 391 -18.58 -28.77 2.73
CA ALA A 391 -18.47 -30.16 2.28
C ALA A 391 -17.01 -30.63 2.15
N ARG A 392 -16.12 -29.82 1.56
CA ARG A 392 -14.67 -30.09 1.49
C ARG A 392 -14.04 -30.18 2.88
N LEU A 393 -14.40 -29.28 3.79
CA LEU A 393 -13.91 -29.30 5.18
C LEU A 393 -14.41 -30.54 5.94
N ARG A 394 -15.66 -30.98 5.77
CA ARG A 394 -16.17 -32.24 6.37
C ARG A 394 -15.41 -33.46 5.84
N ALA A 395 -15.13 -33.51 4.54
CA ALA A 395 -14.35 -34.59 3.94
C ALA A 395 -12.93 -34.64 4.51
N TYR A 396 -12.24 -33.50 4.55
CA TYR A 396 -10.91 -33.37 5.16
C TYR A 396 -10.93 -33.77 6.65
N TRP A 397 -11.86 -33.22 7.44
CA TRP A 397 -11.99 -33.51 8.86
C TRP A 397 -12.25 -35.00 9.14
N LYS A 398 -13.07 -35.66 8.31
CA LYS A 398 -13.33 -37.10 8.42
C LYS A 398 -12.08 -37.95 8.15
N GLU A 399 -11.21 -37.55 7.23
CA GLU A 399 -10.01 -38.31 6.83
C GLU A 399 -8.80 -38.02 7.74
N TYR A 400 -8.70 -36.80 8.25
CA TYR A 400 -7.50 -36.24 8.88
C TYR A 400 -7.70 -35.74 10.32
N GLY A 401 -8.92 -35.42 10.74
CA GLY A 401 -9.21 -34.75 12.02
C GLY A 401 -8.90 -35.57 13.27
N ALA A 402 -8.87 -36.90 13.17
CA ALA A 402 -8.49 -37.78 14.28
C ALA A 402 -6.97 -37.80 14.57
N TRP A 403 -6.14 -37.24 13.68
CA TRP A 403 -4.69 -37.24 13.82
C TRP A 403 -4.19 -35.96 14.50
N PRO A 404 -3.17 -36.03 15.39
CA PRO A 404 -2.43 -34.85 15.83
C PRO A 404 -1.93 -34.02 14.65
N PHE A 405 -1.90 -32.69 14.79
CA PHE A 405 -1.60 -31.78 13.70
C PHE A 405 -0.31 -32.09 12.92
N ASP A 406 0.77 -32.43 13.62
CA ASP A 406 2.06 -32.73 13.00
C ASP A 406 2.05 -34.07 12.23
N GLU A 407 1.42 -35.10 12.78
CA GLU A 407 1.19 -36.39 12.09
C GLU A 407 0.25 -36.23 10.90
N ARG A 408 -0.76 -35.36 11.01
CA ARG A 408 -1.66 -34.97 9.92
C ARG A 408 -0.88 -34.38 8.75
N MET A 409 -0.01 -33.39 9.01
CA MET A 409 0.83 -32.78 7.99
C MET A 409 1.83 -33.77 7.39
N MET A 410 2.48 -34.60 8.21
CA MET A 410 3.42 -35.62 7.73
C MET A 410 2.72 -36.66 6.83
N LYS A 411 1.49 -37.05 7.15
CA LYS A 411 0.66 -37.91 6.31
C LYS A 411 0.29 -37.23 4.99
N VAL A 412 -0.17 -35.98 5.03
CA VAL A 412 -0.50 -35.20 3.81
C VAL A 412 0.71 -35.04 2.89
N LEU A 413 1.89 -34.79 3.46
CA LEU A 413 3.15 -34.63 2.73
C LEU A 413 3.60 -35.93 2.02
N THR A 414 3.38 -37.09 2.67
CA THR A 414 3.90 -38.39 2.21
C THR A 414 2.91 -39.25 1.41
N ASP A 415 1.60 -38.99 1.49
CA ASP A 415 0.60 -39.74 0.73
C ASP A 415 0.78 -39.50 -0.79
N PRO A 416 0.89 -40.54 -1.64
CA PRO A 416 0.98 -40.36 -3.09
C PRO A 416 -0.29 -39.77 -3.73
N LYS A 417 -1.44 -39.78 -3.05
CA LYS A 417 -2.75 -39.31 -3.55
C LYS A 417 -3.05 -37.84 -3.28
N THR A 418 -2.37 -37.21 -2.32
CA THR A 418 -2.57 -35.79 -2.03
C THR A 418 -2.00 -34.91 -3.14
N SER A 419 -2.65 -33.78 -3.41
CA SER A 419 -2.20 -32.83 -4.42
C SER A 419 -0.87 -32.17 -4.02
N PHE A 420 -0.12 -31.70 -5.00
CA PHE A 420 1.15 -31.04 -4.74
C PHE A 420 0.96 -29.71 -3.98
N GLU A 421 -0.15 -29.03 -4.17
CA GLU A 421 -0.59 -27.85 -3.41
C GLU A 421 -0.62 -28.17 -1.90
N ALA A 422 -1.31 -29.26 -1.54
CA ALA A 422 -1.42 -29.72 -0.15
C ALA A 422 -0.06 -30.18 0.42
N LYS A 423 0.86 -30.69 -0.42
CA LYS A 423 2.22 -31.06 0.00
C LYS A 423 3.10 -29.85 0.27
N ARG A 424 3.02 -28.80 -0.55
CA ARG A 424 3.71 -27.52 -0.31
C ARG A 424 3.22 -26.87 0.99
N GLU A 425 1.91 -26.86 1.21
CA GLU A 425 1.32 -26.38 2.47
C GLU A 425 1.74 -27.23 3.68
N ALA A 426 1.72 -28.57 3.57
CA ALA A 426 2.16 -29.46 4.64
C ALA A 426 3.66 -29.30 4.98
N ALA A 427 4.51 -29.04 3.99
CA ALA A 427 5.92 -28.72 4.19
C ALA A 427 6.10 -27.43 5.01
N ASP A 428 5.39 -26.37 4.63
CA ASP A 428 5.38 -25.07 5.32
C ASP A 428 4.82 -25.15 6.75
N ASN A 429 3.78 -25.95 6.94
CA ASN A 429 3.20 -26.23 8.26
C ASN A 429 4.12 -27.03 9.19
N LEU A 430 4.89 -28.00 8.67
CA LEU A 430 5.91 -28.70 9.45
C LEU A 430 7.08 -27.79 9.80
N ALA A 431 7.51 -26.91 8.89
CA ALA A 431 8.58 -25.94 9.12
C ALA A 431 8.23 -24.88 10.18
N SER A 432 6.96 -24.50 10.25
CA SER A 432 6.36 -23.55 11.21
C SER A 432 5.61 -24.21 12.38
N LEU A 433 5.98 -25.45 12.72
CA LEU A 433 5.36 -26.20 13.80
C LEU A 433 5.69 -25.57 15.17
N GLY A 434 4.65 -25.08 15.84
CA GLY A 434 4.74 -24.33 17.11
C GLY A 434 4.57 -22.82 16.96
N ASP A 435 4.58 -22.30 15.73
CA ASP A 435 4.41 -20.86 15.45
C ASP A 435 2.92 -20.49 15.51
N ASP A 436 2.56 -19.34 16.08
CA ASP A 436 1.20 -18.80 15.96
C ASP A 436 0.97 -18.36 14.50
N ARG A 437 0.17 -19.10 13.74
CA ARG A 437 -0.18 -18.77 12.34
C ARG A 437 -1.69 -18.64 12.17
N THR A 438 -2.09 -17.60 11.45
CA THR A 438 -3.49 -17.35 11.10
C THR A 438 -3.63 -17.15 9.60
N PHE A 439 -4.61 -17.81 9.01
CA PHE A 439 -4.94 -17.68 7.59
C PHE A 439 -6.12 -16.75 7.39
N ALA A 440 -6.15 -16.06 6.26
CA ALA A 440 -7.21 -15.11 5.94
C ALA A 440 -7.91 -15.35 4.61
N THR A 441 -9.07 -14.72 4.45
CA THR A 441 -9.95 -14.81 3.27
C THR A 441 -9.87 -13.57 2.36
N THR A 442 -8.98 -12.64 2.68
CA THR A 442 -8.68 -11.43 1.88
C THR A 442 -7.17 -11.32 1.68
N VAL A 443 -6.72 -10.62 0.64
CA VAL A 443 -5.28 -10.58 0.30
C VAL A 443 -4.47 -9.82 1.38
N PHE A 444 -3.23 -10.24 1.63
CA PHE A 444 -2.26 -9.62 2.57
C PHE A 444 -2.56 -9.72 4.08
N THR A 445 -3.39 -10.67 4.53
CA THR A 445 -3.77 -10.79 5.96
C THR A 445 -3.32 -12.07 6.67
N ASP A 446 -2.56 -12.94 6.01
CA ASP A 446 -1.86 -14.02 6.71
C ASP A 446 -0.79 -13.44 7.64
N ARG A 447 -0.87 -13.75 8.94
CA ARG A 447 0.17 -13.40 9.90
C ARG A 447 1.04 -14.61 10.21
N ALA A 448 2.32 -14.49 9.88
CA ALA A 448 3.35 -15.21 10.59
C ALA A 448 3.46 -14.62 12.01
N GLY A 449 3.41 -15.49 13.02
CA GLY A 449 3.63 -15.12 14.41
C GLY A 449 5.09 -14.73 14.68
N ARG A 450 5.45 -14.65 15.96
CA ARG A 450 6.86 -14.46 16.34
C ARG A 450 7.69 -15.64 15.84
N GLU A 451 8.85 -15.34 15.25
CA GLU A 451 9.83 -16.36 14.89
C GLU A 451 10.13 -17.25 16.11
N ARG A 452 10.06 -18.56 15.88
CA ARG A 452 10.25 -19.58 16.91
C ARG A 452 11.69 -19.61 17.41
N THR A 453 11.86 -19.57 18.72
CA THR A 453 13.16 -19.79 19.36
C THR A 453 13.37 -21.29 19.60
N GLY A 454 14.50 -21.84 19.14
CA GLY A 454 14.90 -23.23 19.37
C GLY A 454 14.72 -24.18 18.17
N VAL A 455 14.83 -25.48 18.42
CA VAL A 455 14.76 -26.55 17.41
C VAL A 455 13.30 -26.88 17.08
N ASN A 456 12.99 -27.16 15.81
CA ASN A 456 11.63 -27.49 15.40
C ASN A 456 11.22 -28.88 15.94
N PRO A 457 10.04 -29.03 16.59
CA PRO A 457 9.60 -30.32 17.14
C PRO A 457 9.51 -31.45 16.10
N ALA A 458 9.18 -31.16 14.84
CA ALA A 458 9.09 -32.13 13.75
C ALA A 458 10.45 -32.81 13.46
N VAL A 459 11.57 -32.10 13.65
CA VAL A 459 12.92 -32.65 13.49
C VAL A 459 13.20 -33.75 14.51
N ALA A 460 12.76 -33.57 15.76
CA ALA A 460 12.92 -34.57 16.81
C ALA A 460 11.93 -35.74 16.67
N LYS A 461 10.68 -35.46 16.26
CA LYS A 461 9.60 -36.45 16.16
C LYS A 461 9.78 -37.42 14.99
N PHE A 462 10.01 -36.90 13.77
CA PHE A 462 10.02 -37.72 12.56
C PHE A 462 11.42 -38.23 12.22
N LYS A 463 11.53 -39.54 11.96
CA LYS A 463 12.81 -40.25 11.79
C LYS A 463 12.89 -41.13 10.54
N THR A 464 11.77 -41.60 9.98
CA THR A 464 11.77 -42.52 8.84
C THR A 464 10.46 -42.41 8.04
N PRO A 465 10.42 -41.61 6.96
CA PRO A 465 11.39 -40.55 6.66
C PRO A 465 11.38 -39.46 7.73
N THR A 466 12.44 -38.68 7.82
CA THR A 466 12.44 -37.39 8.51
C THR A 466 11.52 -36.40 7.78
N ALA A 467 11.07 -35.34 8.47
CA ALA A 467 10.28 -34.30 7.82
C ALA A 467 11.04 -33.66 6.64
N ALA A 468 12.35 -33.45 6.76
CA ALA A 468 13.18 -32.87 5.71
C ALA A 468 13.35 -33.79 4.48
N GLU A 469 13.52 -35.09 4.68
CA GLU A 469 13.53 -36.07 3.59
C GLU A 469 12.17 -36.16 2.88
N ALA A 470 11.06 -36.07 3.62
CA ALA A 470 9.72 -36.04 3.05
C ALA A 470 9.47 -34.77 2.21
N ILE A 471 9.93 -33.60 2.68
CA ILE A 471 9.89 -32.33 1.92
C ILE A 471 10.69 -32.46 0.62
N LEU A 472 11.90 -33.02 0.66
CA LEU A 472 12.72 -33.24 -0.53
C LEU A 472 12.09 -34.23 -1.52
N ALA A 473 11.50 -35.32 -1.03
CA ALA A 473 10.82 -36.29 -1.88
C ALA A 473 9.56 -35.70 -2.55
N ALA A 474 8.80 -34.86 -1.84
CA ALA A 474 7.66 -34.13 -2.40
C ALA A 474 8.11 -33.13 -3.47
N MET A 475 9.17 -32.35 -3.20
CA MET A 475 9.78 -31.42 -4.15
C MET A 475 10.23 -32.13 -5.44
N ASP A 476 10.94 -33.26 -5.33
CA ASP A 476 11.41 -34.02 -6.49
C ASP A 476 10.26 -34.56 -7.35
N ALA A 477 9.16 -34.99 -6.71
CA ALA A 477 7.96 -35.46 -7.41
C ALA A 477 7.18 -34.32 -8.10
N ASP A 478 7.05 -33.17 -7.45
CA ASP A 478 6.34 -31.99 -7.96
C ASP A 478 7.10 -31.35 -9.13
N LEU A 479 8.41 -31.13 -8.98
CA LEU A 479 9.26 -30.62 -10.05
C LEU A 479 9.26 -31.55 -11.27
N LYS A 480 9.29 -32.88 -11.08
CA LYS A 480 9.15 -33.86 -12.16
C LYS A 480 7.78 -33.80 -12.84
N ALA A 481 6.70 -33.62 -12.08
CA ALA A 481 5.36 -33.48 -12.62
C ALA A 481 5.16 -32.15 -13.37
N HIS A 482 5.86 -31.09 -12.97
CA HIS A 482 5.89 -29.81 -13.68
C HIS A 482 6.72 -29.89 -14.98
N ASP A 483 7.91 -30.48 -14.92
CA ASP A 483 8.80 -30.64 -16.09
C ASP A 483 8.22 -31.57 -17.18
N ALA A 484 7.25 -32.41 -16.83
CA ALA A 484 6.50 -33.24 -17.78
C ALA A 484 5.39 -32.47 -18.54
N LYS A 485 5.06 -31.24 -18.13
CA LYS A 485 4.08 -30.39 -18.82
C LYS A 485 4.73 -29.67 -20.01
N PRO A 486 3.95 -29.27 -21.04
CA PRO A 486 4.44 -28.38 -22.09
C PRO A 486 5.07 -27.09 -21.51
N VAL A 487 6.09 -26.60 -22.18
CA VAL A 487 6.77 -25.34 -21.82
C VAL A 487 6.03 -24.17 -22.47
N ASP A 488 5.34 -23.39 -21.65
CA ASP A 488 4.77 -22.08 -22.03
C ASP A 488 5.66 -20.92 -21.56
N GLY A 489 5.26 -19.67 -21.84
CA GLY A 489 5.99 -18.47 -21.43
C GLY A 489 6.09 -18.24 -19.92
N LEU A 490 5.28 -18.94 -19.11
CA LEU A 490 5.28 -18.85 -17.65
C LEU A 490 5.91 -20.10 -17.00
N HIS A 491 6.38 -21.07 -17.77
CA HIS A 491 6.85 -22.36 -17.26
C HIS A 491 8.02 -22.22 -16.27
N ASP A 492 9.01 -21.38 -16.57
CA ASP A 492 10.11 -21.09 -15.63
C ASP A 492 9.64 -20.26 -14.42
N TYR A 493 8.72 -19.31 -14.62
CA TYR A 493 8.12 -18.54 -13.52
C TYR A 493 7.43 -19.46 -12.52
N HIS A 494 6.56 -20.37 -12.98
CA HIS A 494 5.91 -21.37 -12.15
C HIS A 494 6.93 -22.31 -11.50
N ARG A 495 7.93 -22.79 -12.25
CA ARG A 495 8.99 -23.65 -11.70
C ARG A 495 9.76 -22.97 -10.56
N ARG A 496 10.11 -21.69 -10.70
CA ARG A 496 10.78 -20.91 -9.63
C ARG A 496 9.96 -20.89 -8.34
N HIS A 497 8.64 -20.69 -8.45
CA HIS A 497 7.74 -20.70 -7.29
C HIS A 497 7.69 -22.08 -6.62
N LEU A 498 7.64 -23.18 -7.40
CA LEU A 498 7.71 -24.54 -6.85
C LEU A 498 9.03 -24.78 -6.10
N GLU A 499 10.17 -24.39 -6.67
CA GLU A 499 11.48 -24.51 -6.02
C GLU A 499 11.50 -23.78 -4.67
N ASP A 500 11.06 -22.53 -4.62
CA ASP A 500 11.10 -21.71 -3.40
C ASP A 500 10.08 -22.16 -2.35
N ALA A 501 8.91 -22.68 -2.78
CA ALA A 501 7.86 -23.21 -1.90
C ALA A 501 8.27 -24.48 -1.13
N TYR A 502 9.28 -25.24 -1.56
CA TYR A 502 9.86 -26.35 -0.78
C TYR A 502 11.19 -25.98 -0.10
N LEU A 503 12.04 -25.17 -0.76
CA LEU A 503 13.34 -24.81 -0.20
C LEU A 503 13.24 -23.88 1.02
N SER A 504 12.31 -22.92 1.00
CA SER A 504 12.07 -22.03 2.13
C SER A 504 11.70 -22.81 3.40
N PRO A 505 10.66 -23.68 3.40
CA PRO A 505 10.33 -24.47 4.59
C PRO A 505 11.40 -25.51 4.93
N LEU A 506 12.14 -26.07 3.96
CA LEU A 506 13.25 -26.98 4.27
C LEU A 506 14.35 -26.30 5.10
N VAL A 507 14.66 -25.04 4.82
CA VAL A 507 15.63 -24.24 5.60
C VAL A 507 15.02 -23.83 6.95
N ALA A 508 13.78 -23.34 6.98
CA ALA A 508 13.10 -22.91 8.20
C ALA A 508 12.84 -24.05 9.21
N LEU A 509 12.68 -25.28 8.72
CA LEU A 509 12.61 -26.51 9.53
C LEU A 509 13.90 -26.74 10.34
N GLY A 510 15.06 -26.32 9.83
CA GLY A 510 16.35 -26.38 10.55
C GLY A 510 16.96 -27.78 10.67
N ASP A 511 16.52 -28.75 9.85
CA ASP A 511 17.00 -30.14 9.93
C ASP A 511 18.39 -30.31 9.30
N LYS A 512 19.44 -30.30 10.12
CA LYS A 512 20.83 -30.41 9.65
C LYS A 512 21.16 -31.76 8.98
N ARG A 513 20.32 -32.80 9.14
CA ARG A 513 20.58 -34.14 8.59
C ARG A 513 20.62 -34.15 7.06
N VAL A 514 19.84 -33.30 6.40
CA VAL A 514 19.81 -33.22 4.93
C VAL A 514 20.90 -32.33 4.33
N ALA A 515 21.67 -31.58 5.13
CA ALA A 515 22.66 -30.61 4.63
C ALA A 515 23.67 -31.23 3.65
N ALA A 516 24.14 -32.45 3.91
CA ALA A 516 25.07 -33.17 3.04
C ALA A 516 24.43 -33.57 1.69
N GLU A 517 23.13 -33.90 1.67
CA GLU A 517 22.38 -34.18 0.43
C GLU A 517 22.18 -32.89 -0.38
N LEU A 518 21.90 -31.76 0.26
CA LEU A 518 21.82 -30.45 -0.41
C LEU A 518 23.19 -30.02 -0.97
N ALA A 519 24.27 -30.28 -0.25
CA ALA A 519 25.63 -30.06 -0.72
C ALA A 519 25.95 -30.90 -1.96
N ARG A 520 25.58 -32.19 -1.95
CA ARG A 520 25.70 -33.10 -3.10
C ARG A 520 24.87 -32.62 -4.30
N ARG A 521 23.62 -32.21 -4.07
CA ARG A 521 22.74 -31.63 -5.11
C ARG A 521 23.31 -30.33 -5.68
N SER A 522 23.87 -29.45 -4.86
CA SER A 522 24.54 -28.22 -5.31
C SER A 522 25.76 -28.53 -6.19
N ALA A 523 26.58 -29.52 -5.81
CA ALA A 523 27.75 -29.94 -6.59
C ALA A 523 27.38 -30.57 -7.95
N ALA A 524 26.22 -31.22 -8.05
CA ALA A 524 25.70 -31.81 -9.28
C ALA A 524 24.88 -30.84 -10.16
N ALA A 525 24.37 -29.73 -9.59
CA ALA A 525 23.51 -28.78 -10.28
C ALA A 525 24.29 -27.67 -11.01
N ALA A 526 23.62 -27.05 -11.98
CA ALA A 526 24.07 -25.86 -12.68
C ALA A 526 23.08 -24.68 -12.50
N GLY A 527 23.50 -23.47 -12.90
CA GLY A 527 22.66 -22.27 -12.89
C GLY A 527 21.98 -21.99 -11.54
N ARG A 528 20.69 -21.58 -11.62
CA ARG A 528 19.85 -21.26 -10.46
C ARG A 528 19.85 -22.31 -9.36
N MET A 529 19.69 -23.59 -9.72
CA MET A 529 19.59 -24.65 -8.73
C MET A 529 20.91 -24.88 -7.99
N ARG A 530 22.06 -24.65 -8.64
CA ARG A 530 23.37 -24.69 -7.95
C ARG A 530 23.41 -23.71 -6.79
N ARG A 531 22.98 -22.45 -7.02
CA ARG A 531 22.86 -21.39 -6.01
C ARG A 531 21.86 -21.76 -4.92
N LYS A 532 20.65 -22.15 -5.31
CA LYS A 532 19.55 -22.46 -4.38
C LYS A 532 19.92 -23.60 -3.41
N TRP A 533 20.44 -24.71 -3.93
CA TRP A 533 20.95 -25.81 -3.09
C TRP A 533 22.13 -25.40 -2.22
N ALA A 534 23.05 -24.56 -2.73
CA ALA A 534 24.21 -24.11 -1.97
C ALA A 534 23.81 -23.28 -0.73
N TYR A 535 22.87 -22.37 -0.90
CA TYR A 535 22.33 -21.52 0.16
C TYR A 535 21.51 -22.32 1.18
N ALA A 536 20.69 -23.28 0.72
CA ALA A 536 19.96 -24.17 1.61
C ALA A 536 20.89 -25.06 2.46
N ALA A 537 21.97 -25.59 1.87
CA ALA A 537 23.00 -26.31 2.61
C ALA A 537 23.68 -25.41 3.68
N HIS A 538 23.99 -24.16 3.32
CA HIS A 538 24.58 -23.18 4.24
C HIS A 538 23.66 -22.88 5.43
N GLY A 539 22.37 -22.61 5.20
CA GLY A 539 21.37 -22.39 6.25
C GLY A 539 21.19 -23.59 7.18
N LEU A 540 21.41 -24.81 6.67
CA LEU A 540 21.35 -26.06 7.46
C LEU A 540 22.71 -26.52 8.01
N GLY A 541 23.75 -25.68 7.90
CA GLY A 541 25.02 -25.86 8.61
C GLY A 541 26.19 -26.42 7.80
N ASP A 542 26.04 -26.66 6.49
CA ASP A 542 27.18 -26.89 5.59
C ASP A 542 27.45 -25.65 4.71
N PRO A 543 28.40 -24.77 5.12
CA PRO A 543 28.71 -23.55 4.37
C PRO A 543 29.54 -23.78 3.10
N GLN A 544 30.13 -24.98 2.89
CA GLN A 544 31.13 -25.18 1.84
C GLN A 544 30.59 -25.01 0.41
N PRO A 545 29.39 -25.52 0.06
CA PRO A 545 28.78 -25.28 -1.25
C PRO A 545 28.59 -23.80 -1.55
N PHE A 546 28.13 -23.02 -0.57
CA PHE A 546 27.88 -21.58 -0.72
C PHE A 546 29.16 -20.78 -0.84
N ARG A 547 30.17 -21.06 -0.01
CA ARG A 547 31.53 -20.50 -0.16
C ARG A 547 32.11 -20.74 -1.54
N ARG A 548 32.01 -21.97 -2.04
CA ARG A 548 32.48 -22.33 -3.39
C ARG A 548 31.70 -21.60 -4.48
N PHE A 549 30.38 -21.44 -4.34
CA PHE A 549 29.57 -20.68 -5.28
C PHE A 549 29.95 -19.18 -5.27
N ALA A 550 30.12 -18.58 -4.10
CA ALA A 550 30.57 -17.20 -3.94
C ALA A 550 31.98 -16.98 -4.54
N ALA A 551 32.92 -17.89 -4.31
CA ALA A 551 34.26 -17.84 -4.90
C ALA A 551 34.28 -18.04 -6.43
N ASP A 552 33.37 -18.84 -6.99
CA ASP A 552 33.19 -18.95 -8.44
C ASP A 552 32.58 -17.66 -9.02
N PHE A 553 31.60 -17.05 -8.33
CA PHE A 553 30.99 -15.80 -8.77
C PHE A 553 31.98 -14.63 -8.70
N HIS A 554 32.73 -14.49 -7.60
CA HIS A 554 33.80 -13.50 -7.42
C HIS A 554 34.82 -13.56 -8.58
N ARG A 555 35.16 -14.76 -9.06
CA ARG A 555 36.06 -14.99 -10.19
C ARG A 555 35.40 -14.85 -11.57
N GLY A 556 34.12 -14.50 -11.65
CA GLY A 556 33.38 -14.38 -12.92
C GLY A 556 33.11 -15.71 -13.64
N LEU A 557 33.17 -16.85 -12.92
CA LEU A 557 33.00 -18.19 -13.50
C LEU A 557 31.53 -18.64 -13.58
N VAL A 558 30.62 -17.96 -12.88
CA VAL A 558 29.18 -18.24 -12.93
C VAL A 558 28.59 -17.66 -14.22
N ARG A 559 28.07 -18.56 -15.08
CA ARG A 559 27.35 -18.19 -16.31
C ARG A 559 25.88 -17.94 -15.99
N LEU A 560 25.36 -16.80 -16.45
CA LEU A 560 23.93 -16.52 -16.45
C LEU A 560 23.25 -17.13 -17.70
N PRO A 561 21.94 -17.40 -17.65
CA PRO A 561 21.12 -17.52 -18.85
C PRO A 561 21.24 -16.29 -19.76
N ALA A 562 20.91 -16.44 -21.04
CA ALA A 562 20.83 -15.32 -21.97
C ALA A 562 19.61 -14.42 -21.67
N ASN A 563 19.71 -13.15 -22.05
CA ASN A 563 18.63 -12.16 -22.03
C ASN A 563 18.09 -11.99 -23.46
N ASP A 564 17.60 -13.08 -24.04
CA ASP A 564 17.16 -13.19 -25.44
C ASP A 564 15.67 -13.54 -25.59
N GLN A 565 14.89 -13.47 -24.51
CA GLN A 565 13.44 -13.72 -24.60
C GLN A 565 12.73 -12.54 -25.29
N PRO A 566 12.05 -12.76 -26.42
CA PRO A 566 11.33 -11.70 -27.12
C PRO A 566 10.13 -11.24 -26.29
N GLN A 567 9.77 -9.95 -26.39
CA GLN A 567 8.61 -9.35 -25.70
C GLN A 567 8.64 -9.42 -24.16
N THR A 568 9.74 -9.88 -23.57
CA THR A 568 9.96 -9.92 -22.12
C THR A 568 10.68 -8.65 -21.66
N ASN A 569 10.11 -7.98 -20.65
CA ASN A 569 10.69 -6.78 -20.05
C ASN A 569 12.11 -7.04 -19.54
N ALA A 570 12.94 -6.01 -19.52
CA ALA A 570 14.36 -6.16 -19.21
C ALA A 570 14.63 -6.80 -17.82
N ASP A 571 13.73 -6.60 -16.86
CA ASP A 571 13.79 -7.12 -15.48
C ASP A 571 13.43 -8.62 -15.37
N ASP A 572 12.58 -9.10 -16.29
CA ASP A 572 12.08 -10.47 -16.35
C ASP A 572 12.94 -11.39 -17.22
N GLN A 573 13.90 -10.82 -17.95
CA GLN A 573 14.86 -11.58 -18.75
C GLN A 573 15.62 -12.62 -17.88
N PRO A 574 15.79 -13.87 -18.33
CA PRO A 574 16.28 -14.97 -17.48
C PRO A 574 17.64 -14.73 -16.81
N GLY A 575 18.57 -14.07 -17.50
CA GLY A 575 19.87 -13.70 -16.93
C GLY A 575 19.77 -12.59 -15.87
N THR A 576 18.92 -11.59 -16.09
CA THR A 576 18.61 -10.55 -15.09
C THR A 576 18.01 -11.15 -13.83
N VAL A 577 17.01 -12.03 -13.99
CA VAL A 577 16.34 -12.74 -12.90
C VAL A 577 17.33 -13.56 -12.06
N GLU A 578 18.23 -14.31 -12.70
CA GLU A 578 19.23 -15.09 -11.97
C GLU A 578 20.28 -14.20 -11.30
N LEU A 579 20.74 -13.12 -11.94
CA LEU A 579 21.68 -12.18 -11.33
C LEU A 579 21.08 -11.49 -10.09
N ARG A 580 19.82 -11.06 -10.17
CA ARG A 580 19.06 -10.51 -9.03
C ARG A 580 18.95 -11.53 -7.90
N GLY A 581 18.68 -12.80 -8.23
CA GLY A 581 18.65 -13.90 -7.28
C GLY A 581 20.01 -14.18 -6.61
N ILE A 582 21.11 -14.10 -7.36
CA ILE A 582 22.48 -14.22 -6.82
C ILE A 582 22.76 -13.09 -5.83
N VAL A 583 22.49 -11.84 -6.22
CA VAL A 583 22.69 -10.68 -5.34
C VAL A 583 21.84 -10.81 -4.07
N GLY A 584 20.55 -11.07 -4.19
CA GLY A 584 19.66 -11.24 -3.03
C GLY A 584 20.11 -12.33 -2.06
N TYR A 585 20.65 -13.45 -2.56
CA TYR A 585 21.16 -14.54 -1.73
C TYR A 585 22.49 -14.19 -1.04
N PHE A 586 23.38 -13.43 -1.69
CA PHE A 586 24.60 -12.92 -1.05
C PHE A 586 24.29 -11.85 0.01
N VAL A 587 23.36 -10.93 -0.27
CA VAL A 587 22.84 -9.95 0.68
C VAL A 587 22.25 -10.64 1.92
N GLY A 588 21.40 -11.65 1.70
CA GLY A 588 20.72 -12.39 2.79
C GLY A 588 21.67 -13.23 3.65
N ALA A 589 22.69 -13.84 3.05
CA ALA A 589 23.67 -14.66 3.79
C ALA A 589 24.65 -13.83 4.63
N ALA A 590 24.98 -12.61 4.19
CA ALA A 590 25.91 -11.69 4.86
C ALA A 590 27.27 -12.31 5.29
N THR A 591 27.77 -13.31 4.56
CA THR A 591 29.07 -13.94 4.85
C THR A 591 30.23 -13.14 4.23
N PRO A 592 31.47 -13.25 4.76
CA PRO A 592 32.63 -12.58 4.18
C PRO A 592 32.89 -12.96 2.71
N GLU A 593 32.60 -14.20 2.32
CA GLU A 593 32.75 -14.66 0.93
C GLU A 593 31.67 -14.06 0.01
N ALA A 594 30.47 -13.83 0.54
CA ALA A 594 29.37 -13.16 -0.18
C ALA A 594 29.64 -11.65 -0.35
N ASP A 595 30.13 -10.97 0.69
CA ASP A 595 30.60 -9.58 0.58
C ASP A 595 31.74 -9.45 -0.44
N ALA A 596 32.76 -10.31 -0.38
CA ALA A 596 33.84 -10.31 -1.37
C ALA A 596 33.35 -10.55 -2.81
N ALA A 597 32.29 -11.36 -2.99
CA ALA A 597 31.66 -11.59 -4.28
C ALA A 597 30.87 -10.37 -4.79
N LEU A 598 30.09 -9.71 -3.92
CA LEU A 598 29.37 -8.47 -4.25
C LEU A 598 30.32 -7.28 -4.49
N THR A 599 31.40 -7.20 -3.70
CA THR A 599 32.45 -6.19 -3.86
C THR A 599 33.15 -6.35 -5.21
N ALA A 600 33.50 -7.57 -5.63
CA ALA A 600 34.09 -7.82 -6.95
C ALA A 600 33.12 -7.52 -8.10
N LEU A 601 31.82 -7.76 -7.92
CA LEU A 601 30.79 -7.42 -8.91
C LEU A 601 30.72 -5.91 -9.22
N ALA A 602 31.08 -5.06 -8.25
CA ALA A 602 31.20 -3.61 -8.46
C ALA A 602 32.46 -3.20 -9.24
N GLU A 603 33.43 -4.09 -9.47
CA GLU A 603 34.66 -3.78 -10.19
C GLU A 603 34.47 -3.94 -11.71
N ALA A 604 34.88 -2.94 -12.50
CA ALA A 604 34.65 -2.88 -13.94
C ALA A 604 35.18 -4.07 -14.76
N LYS A 605 36.15 -4.82 -14.22
CA LYS A 605 36.73 -6.04 -14.83
C LYS A 605 35.85 -7.29 -14.64
N HIS A 606 34.84 -7.25 -13.77
CA HIS A 606 33.97 -8.40 -13.52
C HIS A 606 33.05 -8.62 -14.72
N PRO A 607 32.91 -9.86 -15.26
CA PRO A 607 32.13 -10.09 -16.47
C PRO A 607 30.66 -9.64 -16.42
N LEU A 608 30.08 -9.54 -15.21
CA LEU A 608 28.69 -9.15 -14.98
C LEU A 608 28.56 -7.69 -14.52
N HIS A 609 29.66 -6.94 -14.39
CA HIS A 609 29.66 -5.55 -13.94
C HIS A 609 28.71 -4.67 -14.76
N ARG A 610 28.81 -4.72 -16.09
CA ARG A 610 27.96 -3.91 -16.98
C ARG A 610 26.47 -4.22 -16.78
N ALA A 611 26.12 -5.49 -16.58
CA ALA A 611 24.74 -5.91 -16.38
C ALA A 611 24.18 -5.39 -15.05
N VAL A 612 24.95 -5.41 -13.97
CA VAL A 612 24.49 -4.85 -12.68
C VAL A 612 24.53 -3.32 -12.64
N ALA A 613 25.49 -2.69 -13.32
CA ALA A 613 25.58 -1.24 -13.40
C ALA A 613 24.39 -0.63 -14.12
N ASP A 614 23.95 -1.27 -15.21
CA ASP A 614 22.71 -0.96 -15.91
C ASP A 614 21.49 -1.01 -14.98
N ARG A 615 21.34 -2.06 -14.15
CA ARG A 615 20.25 -2.17 -13.17
C ARG A 615 20.32 -1.10 -12.10
N VAL A 616 21.49 -0.90 -11.50
CA VAL A 616 21.71 0.10 -10.43
C VAL A 616 21.44 1.53 -10.93
N LEU A 617 21.63 1.82 -12.21
CA LEU A 617 21.35 3.14 -12.81
C LEU A 617 19.89 3.31 -13.26
N HIS A 618 19.19 2.26 -13.68
CA HIS A 618 17.82 2.38 -14.21
C HIS A 618 16.71 2.01 -13.21
N GLU A 619 16.93 1.07 -12.29
CA GLU A 619 15.94 0.66 -11.30
C GLU A 619 15.81 1.66 -10.13
N ARG A 620 14.63 1.73 -9.51
CA ARG A 620 14.36 2.62 -8.36
C ARG A 620 14.81 1.99 -7.05
N ALA A 621 15.37 2.81 -6.14
CA ALA A 621 15.80 2.34 -4.82
C ALA A 621 14.64 1.92 -3.89
N ASP A 622 13.41 2.38 -4.15
CA ASP A 622 12.21 2.14 -3.34
C ASP A 622 11.30 1.03 -3.90
N GLY A 623 11.65 0.39 -5.02
CA GLY A 623 10.88 -0.71 -5.60
C GLY A 623 11.06 -2.01 -4.80
N SER A 624 9.95 -2.74 -4.55
CA SER A 624 9.95 -4.05 -3.88
C SER A 624 10.96 -5.03 -4.49
N ASP A 625 10.99 -5.04 -5.81
CA ASP A 625 11.71 -6.02 -6.62
C ASP A 625 13.16 -5.61 -6.88
N ALA A 626 13.45 -4.31 -6.78
CA ALA A 626 14.76 -3.70 -6.95
C ALA A 626 15.59 -3.71 -5.65
N GLY A 627 14.96 -3.96 -4.50
CA GLY A 627 15.59 -3.86 -3.18
C GLY A 627 16.88 -4.68 -3.03
N ALA A 628 17.02 -5.81 -3.73
CA ALA A 628 18.24 -6.63 -3.71
C ALA A 628 19.48 -5.86 -4.20
N TRP A 629 19.37 -5.08 -5.27
CA TRP A 629 20.50 -4.32 -5.84
C TRP A 629 21.00 -3.25 -4.87
N PHE A 630 20.08 -2.63 -4.13
CA PHE A 630 20.37 -1.50 -3.26
C PHE A 630 20.56 -1.88 -1.79
N ALA A 631 20.40 -3.16 -1.41
CA ALA A 631 20.50 -3.64 -0.03
C ALA A 631 21.93 -3.90 0.49
N HIS A 632 22.97 -3.75 -0.35
CA HIS A 632 24.38 -3.87 0.05
C HIS A 632 25.27 -2.74 -0.53
N PRO A 633 26.31 -2.24 0.19
CA PRO A 633 27.13 -1.10 -0.22
C PRO A 633 27.86 -1.19 -1.57
N PHE A 634 27.90 -2.36 -2.22
CA PHE A 634 28.51 -2.51 -3.55
C PHE A 634 27.85 -1.61 -4.60
N CYS A 635 26.55 -1.34 -4.49
CA CYS A 635 25.84 -0.41 -5.37
C CYS A 635 26.40 1.02 -5.27
N LEU A 636 26.85 1.44 -4.08
CA LEU A 636 27.43 2.77 -3.87
C LEU A 636 28.76 2.93 -4.62
N ARG A 637 29.53 1.84 -4.80
CA ARG A 637 30.76 1.86 -5.62
C ARG A 637 30.44 2.04 -7.11
N ILE A 638 29.40 1.35 -7.60
CA ILE A 638 28.90 1.49 -8.98
C ILE A 638 28.39 2.91 -9.22
N LEU A 639 27.52 3.42 -8.35
CA LEU A 639 26.99 4.78 -8.44
C LEU A 639 28.11 5.82 -8.36
N ARG A 640 29.11 5.62 -7.49
CA ARG A 640 30.27 6.51 -7.41
C ARG A 640 31.06 6.54 -8.70
N ALA A 641 31.30 5.40 -9.36
CA ALA A 641 31.95 5.37 -10.67
C ALA A 641 31.11 6.12 -11.72
N ALA A 642 29.79 5.94 -11.70
CA ALA A 642 28.87 6.62 -12.62
C ALA A 642 28.76 8.15 -12.40
N LEU A 643 29.13 8.69 -11.22
CA LEU A 643 29.25 10.15 -11.03
C LEU A 643 30.26 10.81 -11.98
N ASP A 644 31.19 10.04 -12.57
CA ASP A 644 32.17 10.51 -13.56
C ASP A 644 31.72 10.26 -15.02
N ASP A 645 30.53 9.69 -15.26
CA ASP A 645 30.02 9.40 -16.60
C ASP A 645 29.02 10.49 -17.10
N PRO A 646 29.43 11.36 -18.04
CA PRO A 646 28.57 12.41 -18.59
C PRO A 646 27.64 11.90 -19.71
N THR A 647 27.62 10.60 -20.03
CA THR A 647 26.84 10.04 -21.14
C THR A 647 25.35 10.32 -20.95
N PRO A 648 24.65 10.90 -21.94
CA PRO A 648 23.21 11.09 -21.89
C PRO A 648 22.47 9.74 -21.79
N THR A 649 21.49 9.64 -20.89
CA THR A 649 20.65 8.43 -20.76
C THR A 649 19.56 8.34 -21.84
N GLY A 650 19.33 9.45 -22.56
CA GLY A 650 18.19 9.63 -23.45
C GLY A 650 16.90 10.02 -22.71
N ALA A 651 16.95 10.21 -21.39
CA ALA A 651 15.85 10.77 -20.61
C ALA A 651 15.96 12.31 -20.48
N THR A 652 14.83 12.96 -20.24
CA THR A 652 14.74 14.41 -20.03
C THR A 652 13.79 14.71 -18.88
N PHE A 653 14.23 15.49 -17.91
CA PHE A 653 13.39 16.02 -16.84
C PHE A 653 12.77 17.35 -17.24
N ALA A 654 11.48 17.54 -16.97
CA ALA A 654 10.75 18.79 -17.18
C ALA A 654 9.77 19.07 -16.04
N ILE A 655 9.46 20.34 -15.77
CA ILE A 655 8.36 20.73 -14.88
C ILE A 655 7.13 21.12 -15.70
N GLU A 656 6.08 20.29 -15.66
CA GLU A 656 4.88 20.41 -16.49
C GLU A 656 3.61 20.31 -15.65
N ALA A 657 2.69 21.27 -15.82
CA ALA A 657 1.39 21.33 -15.14
C ALA A 657 1.42 21.22 -13.59
N GLY A 658 2.56 21.56 -12.96
CA GLY A 658 2.79 21.45 -11.51
C GLY A 658 3.45 20.16 -11.05
N ASN A 659 3.93 19.32 -11.98
CA ASN A 659 4.58 18.03 -11.71
C ASN A 659 6.01 18.00 -12.26
N LEU A 660 6.89 17.22 -11.61
CA LEU A 660 8.17 16.80 -12.16
C LEU A 660 7.91 15.58 -13.07
N ARG A 661 8.21 15.71 -14.36
CA ARG A 661 8.13 14.63 -15.36
C ARG A 661 9.54 14.19 -15.74
N ARG A 662 9.80 12.87 -15.75
CA ARG A 662 10.97 12.25 -16.37
C ARG A 662 10.50 11.54 -17.65
N LYS A 663 10.80 12.14 -18.80
CA LYS A 663 10.45 11.62 -20.12
C LYS A 663 11.55 10.68 -20.60
N VAL A 664 11.19 9.55 -21.18
CA VAL A 664 12.08 8.64 -21.92
C VAL A 664 11.50 8.44 -23.33
N LYS A 665 12.24 7.77 -24.22
CA LYS A 665 11.83 7.58 -25.62
C LYS A 665 10.42 7.01 -25.78
N ASP A 666 10.08 6.00 -24.96
CA ASP A 666 8.87 5.19 -25.12
C ASP A 666 7.87 5.40 -23.95
N GLY A 667 7.97 6.52 -23.20
CA GLY A 667 7.06 6.83 -22.09
C GLY A 667 7.53 7.96 -21.17
N TRP A 668 6.84 8.18 -20.05
CA TRP A 668 7.26 9.12 -19.01
C TRP A 668 6.84 8.66 -17.62
N THR A 669 7.54 9.10 -16.58
CA THR A 669 7.12 8.97 -15.18
C THR A 669 6.93 10.36 -14.55
N GLY A 670 6.03 10.49 -13.59
CA GLY A 670 5.64 11.78 -13.01
C GLY A 670 5.51 11.74 -11.49
N THR A 671 5.94 12.81 -10.83
CA THR A 671 5.79 13.04 -9.38
C THR A 671 5.43 14.50 -9.11
N SER A 672 5.01 14.82 -7.89
CA SER A 672 4.94 16.22 -7.44
C SER A 672 6.33 16.87 -7.49
N ILE A 673 6.39 18.20 -7.67
CA ILE A 673 7.65 18.93 -7.63
C ILE A 673 8.23 18.82 -6.20
N PRO A 674 9.45 18.29 -6.00
CA PRO A 674 10.09 18.26 -4.69
C PRO A 674 10.32 19.67 -4.15
N ASP A 675 10.21 19.87 -2.83
CA ASP A 675 10.37 21.19 -2.17
C ASP A 675 11.60 21.97 -2.67
N PHE A 676 12.72 21.28 -2.85
CA PHE A 676 14.00 21.84 -3.30
C PHE A 676 14.05 22.30 -4.77
N LEU A 677 12.98 22.03 -5.54
CA LEU A 677 12.71 22.50 -6.90
C LEU A 677 11.45 23.37 -6.98
N THR A 678 10.77 23.70 -5.87
CA THR A 678 9.55 24.53 -5.92
C THR A 678 9.83 25.94 -6.46
N ASP A 679 10.92 26.57 -5.97
CA ASP A 679 11.38 27.88 -6.42
C ASP A 679 11.87 27.86 -7.88
N PRO A 680 11.20 28.56 -8.82
CA PRO A 680 11.65 28.67 -10.22
C PRO A 680 12.97 29.44 -10.39
N ALA A 681 13.39 30.24 -9.40
CA ALA A 681 14.62 31.01 -9.49
C ALA A 681 15.88 30.14 -9.46
N VAL A 682 15.87 29.01 -8.74
CA VAL A 682 17.02 28.09 -8.63
C VAL A 682 17.07 27.01 -9.71
N ARG A 683 16.00 26.80 -10.49
CA ARG A 683 15.90 25.70 -11.46
C ARG A 683 15.68 26.14 -12.91
N ARG A 684 15.93 25.20 -13.81
CA ARG A 684 15.60 25.19 -15.24
C ARG A 684 14.15 24.72 -15.42
N ALA A 685 13.57 24.95 -16.59
CA ALA A 685 12.27 24.38 -16.96
C ALA A 685 12.38 22.92 -17.39
N GLU A 686 13.48 22.59 -18.09
CA GLU A 686 13.79 21.29 -18.67
C GLU A 686 15.31 21.05 -18.62
N ALA A 687 15.75 19.79 -18.52
CA ALA A 687 17.15 19.37 -18.61
C ALA A 687 17.26 17.89 -19.04
N ALA A 688 18.18 17.59 -19.97
CA ALA A 688 18.53 16.22 -20.31
C ALA A 688 19.26 15.54 -19.14
N GLU A 689 19.00 14.26 -18.93
CA GLU A 689 19.64 13.44 -17.89
C GLU A 689 20.91 12.77 -18.43
N ARG A 690 21.98 12.80 -17.63
CA ARG A 690 23.21 12.03 -17.84
C ARG A 690 23.31 10.90 -16.82
N ALA A 691 24.14 9.89 -17.09
CA ALA A 691 24.40 8.80 -16.16
C ALA A 691 24.87 9.31 -14.78
N CYS A 692 25.69 10.36 -14.73
CA CYS A 692 26.11 11.02 -13.49
C CYS A 692 24.99 11.73 -12.74
N ASP A 693 23.95 12.24 -13.43
CA ASP A 693 22.78 12.85 -12.79
C ASP A 693 21.89 11.78 -12.14
N ALA A 694 21.61 10.68 -12.85
CA ALA A 694 20.87 9.54 -12.32
C ALA A 694 21.60 8.87 -11.14
N ALA A 695 22.93 8.78 -11.20
CA ALA A 695 23.75 8.27 -10.10
C ALA A 695 23.73 9.21 -8.88
N ALA A 696 23.77 10.53 -9.12
CA ALA A 696 23.72 11.55 -8.07
C ALA A 696 22.36 11.59 -7.35
N GLU A 697 21.25 11.46 -8.08
CA GLU A 697 19.91 11.35 -7.50
C GLU A 697 19.81 10.13 -6.58
N LYS A 698 20.17 8.93 -7.08
CA LYS A 698 20.14 7.70 -6.27
C LYS A 698 21.06 7.76 -5.06
N LEU A 699 22.25 8.36 -5.16
CA LEU A 699 23.11 8.55 -3.99
C LEU A 699 22.47 9.48 -2.96
N ALA A 700 21.76 10.54 -3.37
CA ALA A 700 21.04 11.43 -2.46
C ALA A 700 19.74 10.82 -1.87
N GLU A 701 19.22 9.73 -2.45
CA GLU A 701 18.16 8.90 -1.86
C GLU A 701 18.74 7.87 -0.87
N LEU A 702 19.78 7.15 -1.28
CA LEU A 702 20.36 6.02 -0.56
C LEU A 702 21.26 6.44 0.60
N VAL A 703 22.03 7.52 0.48
CA VAL A 703 23.06 7.91 1.46
C VAL A 703 22.59 9.16 2.20
N VAL A 704 22.30 8.97 3.49
CA VAL A 704 21.84 10.04 4.37
C VAL A 704 22.98 11.05 4.57
N GLY A 705 22.66 12.34 4.42
CA GLY A 705 23.61 13.42 4.67
C GLY A 705 24.45 13.83 3.46
N LEU A 706 24.17 13.32 2.26
CA LEU A 706 24.66 13.92 1.02
C LEU A 706 23.85 15.15 0.62
N PRO A 707 24.46 16.15 -0.05
CA PRO A 707 23.74 17.30 -0.58
C PRO A 707 22.84 16.87 -1.75
N ARG A 708 21.69 17.55 -1.91
CA ARG A 708 20.78 17.32 -3.04
C ARG A 708 21.40 17.76 -4.37
N CYS A 709 21.34 16.87 -5.36
CA CYS A 709 21.71 17.13 -6.74
C CYS A 709 20.58 16.66 -7.67
N HIS A 710 20.30 17.41 -8.73
CA HIS A 710 19.26 17.12 -9.72
C HIS A 710 19.54 17.95 -11.00
N PRO A 711 19.37 17.40 -12.22
CA PRO A 711 19.78 18.06 -13.47
C PRO A 711 19.02 19.36 -13.78
N LEU A 712 17.82 19.53 -13.22
CA LEU A 712 17.07 20.80 -13.32
C LEU A 712 17.69 21.96 -12.53
N TYR A 713 18.67 21.78 -11.64
CA TYR A 713 19.30 22.92 -10.97
C TYR A 713 20.05 23.81 -11.98
N LYS A 714 20.00 25.14 -11.80
CA LYS A 714 20.82 26.05 -12.62
C LYS A 714 22.31 25.78 -12.41
N ASP A 715 22.70 25.49 -11.18
CA ASP A 715 24.03 25.14 -10.68
C ASP A 715 24.27 23.61 -10.54
N ALA A 716 23.59 22.78 -11.35
CA ALA A 716 23.62 21.32 -11.23
C ALA A 716 25.05 20.72 -11.18
N ASP A 717 25.97 21.13 -12.05
CA ASP A 717 27.33 20.58 -12.08
C ASP A 717 28.16 20.96 -10.84
N THR A 718 27.92 22.15 -10.26
CA THR A 718 28.53 22.56 -8.98
C THR A 718 28.01 21.68 -7.84
N ARG A 719 26.71 21.36 -7.83
CA ARG A 719 26.10 20.45 -6.84
C ARG A 719 26.59 19.02 -7.01
N LEU A 720 26.78 18.56 -8.24
CA LEU A 720 27.37 17.25 -8.56
C LEU A 720 28.80 17.13 -8.01
N GLY A 721 29.63 18.18 -8.19
CA GLY A 721 30.97 18.25 -7.59
C GLY A 721 30.95 18.26 -6.06
N ALA A 722 30.00 18.98 -5.45
CA ALA A 722 29.82 19.00 -3.99
C ALA A 722 29.35 17.64 -3.44
N LEU A 723 28.42 16.96 -4.13
CA LEU A 723 27.96 15.60 -3.79
C LEU A 723 29.11 14.61 -3.87
N ARG A 724 29.89 14.64 -4.96
CA ARG A 724 31.07 13.79 -5.14
C ARG A 724 32.07 13.99 -4.01
N THR A 725 32.38 15.24 -3.67
CA THR A 725 33.29 15.59 -2.56
C THR A 725 32.76 15.10 -1.20
N ALA A 726 31.46 15.27 -0.94
CA ALA A 726 30.82 14.81 0.29
C ALA A 726 30.77 13.28 0.40
N PHE A 727 30.61 12.57 -0.71
CA PHE A 727 30.67 11.12 -0.77
C PHE A 727 32.11 10.60 -0.58
N ASP A 728 33.07 11.17 -1.32
CA ASP A 728 34.46 10.73 -1.30
C ASP A 728 35.13 10.88 0.07
N ARG A 729 34.68 11.85 0.87
CA ARG A 729 35.07 12.03 2.27
C ARG A 729 34.88 10.77 3.13
N PHE A 730 33.91 9.93 2.81
CA PHE A 730 33.59 8.69 3.53
C PHE A 730 33.66 7.45 2.61
N ALA A 731 34.37 7.55 1.47
CA ALA A 731 34.47 6.47 0.49
C ALA A 731 34.96 5.15 1.12
N GLY A 732 34.23 4.07 0.85
CA GLY A 732 34.51 2.74 1.40
C GLY A 732 34.08 2.53 2.86
N ASN A 733 33.57 3.58 3.54
CA ASN A 733 33.19 3.54 4.95
C ASN A 733 31.70 3.87 5.15
N TYR A 734 30.84 3.19 4.40
CA TYR A 734 29.38 3.30 4.48
C TYR A 734 28.76 2.00 4.98
N ARG A 735 27.87 2.10 5.96
CA ARG A 735 27.07 0.97 6.46
C ARG A 735 25.58 1.20 6.25
N ARG A 736 24.80 0.11 6.25
CA ARG A 736 23.34 0.19 6.23
C ARG A 736 22.84 0.79 7.55
N ALA A 737 21.86 1.68 7.46
CA ALA A 737 21.18 2.24 8.62
C ALA A 737 20.34 1.16 9.32
N THR A 738 20.44 1.10 10.65
CA THR A 738 19.62 0.22 11.49
C THR A 738 18.13 0.60 11.39
N GLY A 739 17.23 -0.29 11.83
CA GLY A 739 15.79 0.06 11.92
C GLY A 739 15.56 1.31 12.77
N ARG A 740 16.29 1.42 13.89
CA ARG A 740 16.21 2.53 14.83
C ARG A 740 16.71 3.85 14.24
N GLU A 741 17.85 3.85 13.55
CA GLU A 741 18.36 5.05 12.88
C GLU A 741 17.41 5.53 11.77
N ARG A 742 16.78 4.60 11.03
CA ARG A 742 15.79 4.96 10.00
C ARG A 742 14.56 5.64 10.59
N GLU A 743 14.04 5.13 11.69
CA GLU A 743 12.94 5.74 12.44
C GLU A 743 13.31 7.16 12.94
N ILE A 744 14.46 7.30 13.61
CA ILE A 744 14.96 8.59 14.13
C ILE A 744 15.07 9.63 13.01
N LEU A 745 15.63 9.23 11.87
CA LEU A 745 15.86 10.12 10.72
C LEU A 745 14.62 10.27 9.81
N ASN A 746 13.47 9.72 10.19
CA ASN A 746 12.22 9.71 9.43
C ASN A 746 12.40 9.21 7.98
N LEU A 747 13.11 8.08 7.85
CA LEU A 747 13.38 7.38 6.59
C LEU A 747 12.37 6.25 6.38
N SER A 748 12.20 5.81 5.14
CA SER A 748 11.36 4.66 4.82
C SER A 748 11.86 3.39 5.51
N SER A 749 10.95 2.63 6.13
CA SER A 749 11.22 1.30 6.67
C SER A 749 11.52 0.27 5.57
N TRP A 750 11.09 0.53 4.34
CA TRP A 750 11.20 -0.37 3.19
C TRP A 750 12.45 -0.09 2.36
N ALA A 751 12.77 1.18 2.13
CA ALA A 751 13.95 1.54 1.35
C ALA A 751 15.26 1.21 2.11
N PRO A 752 16.31 0.77 1.41
CA PRO A 752 17.66 0.75 1.97
C PRO A 752 18.16 2.18 2.15
N ALA A 753 18.83 2.42 3.27
CA ALA A 753 19.48 3.69 3.58
C ALA A 753 20.87 3.40 4.16
N TYR A 754 21.82 4.28 3.87
CA TYR A 754 23.21 4.19 4.26
C TYR A 754 23.65 5.41 5.05
N LEU A 755 24.52 5.16 6.02
CA LEU A 755 25.16 6.17 6.87
C LEU A 755 26.68 6.02 6.73
N PRO A 756 27.44 7.13 6.76
CA PRO A 756 28.88 7.06 7.05
C PRO A 756 29.10 6.32 8.38
N ASP A 757 29.97 5.32 8.38
CA ASP A 757 30.27 4.57 9.61
C ASP A 757 31.34 5.31 10.43
N ILE A 758 30.89 6.25 11.26
CA ILE A 758 31.76 7.09 12.08
C ILE A 758 31.72 6.54 13.52
N PRO A 759 32.62 5.61 13.89
CA PRO A 759 32.67 5.07 15.25
C PRO A 759 33.14 6.15 16.22
N PRO A 760 32.64 6.17 17.48
CA PRO A 760 33.13 7.08 18.51
C PRO A 760 34.63 6.90 18.74
N LEU A 761 35.40 7.99 18.61
CA LEU A 761 36.83 7.97 18.90
C LEU A 761 37.06 7.98 20.41
N GLY A 762 37.97 7.13 20.91
CA GLY A 762 38.41 7.14 22.32
C GLY A 762 39.30 8.33 22.70
N ARG A 763 39.35 9.38 21.86
CA ARG A 763 40.11 10.62 22.01
C ARG A 763 39.49 11.69 21.09
N ALA A 764 39.80 12.96 21.32
CA ALA A 764 39.44 14.01 20.37
C ALA A 764 40.02 13.74 18.97
N ALA A 765 39.27 14.10 17.94
CA ALA A 765 39.64 13.98 16.54
C ALA A 765 40.76 14.96 16.17
N ASN A 766 41.57 14.56 15.19
CA ASN A 766 42.54 15.42 14.55
C ASN A 766 42.29 15.51 13.02
N VAL A 767 43.09 16.32 12.33
CA VAL A 767 43.03 16.52 10.86
C VAL A 767 43.05 15.18 10.10
N ALA A 768 43.84 14.21 10.54
CA ALA A 768 43.96 12.91 9.88
C ALA A 768 42.74 12.00 10.09
N ASP A 769 42.00 12.16 11.19
CA ASP A 769 40.73 11.45 11.40
C ASP A 769 39.63 12.02 10.50
N VAL A 770 39.52 13.35 10.40
CA VAL A 770 38.56 14.01 9.50
C VAL A 770 38.86 13.70 8.03
N ARG A 771 40.14 13.75 7.62
CA ARG A 771 40.57 13.42 6.25
C ARG A 771 40.33 11.96 5.90
N ALA A 772 40.37 11.04 6.87
CA ALA A 772 40.11 9.63 6.69
C ALA A 772 38.64 9.23 6.91
N GLY A 773 37.72 10.20 7.01
CA GLY A 773 36.29 9.94 7.22
C GLY A 773 35.93 9.35 8.59
N ARG A 774 36.87 9.31 9.55
CA ARG A 774 36.66 8.82 10.92
C ARG A 774 36.08 9.88 11.86
N ALA A 775 35.94 11.12 11.42
CA ALA A 775 35.40 12.22 12.19
C ALA A 775 34.69 13.26 11.30
N VAL A 776 33.69 13.94 11.90
CA VAL A 776 32.93 15.03 11.28
C VAL A 776 33.68 16.37 11.38
N PHE A 777 34.47 16.58 12.44
CA PHE A 777 35.32 17.75 12.63
C PHE A 777 36.52 17.42 13.52
N HIS A 778 37.46 18.36 13.69
CA HIS A 778 38.51 18.33 14.71
C HIS A 778 38.60 19.69 15.41
N LEU A 779 38.98 19.68 16.68
CA LEU A 779 39.37 20.89 17.43
C LEU A 779 40.89 20.95 17.56
N ASP A 780 41.57 20.74 16.44
CA ASP A 780 43.03 20.59 16.30
C ASP A 780 43.67 19.54 17.25
N GLY A 781 42.88 18.54 17.68
CA GLY A 781 43.28 17.57 18.69
C GLY A 781 43.33 18.11 20.13
N MET A 782 42.98 19.38 20.35
CA MET A 782 42.99 20.08 21.65
C MET A 782 41.67 19.92 22.43
N GLY A 783 40.65 19.34 21.82
CA GLY A 783 39.37 19.05 22.47
C GLY A 783 39.44 17.93 23.50
N LYS A 784 38.38 17.77 24.28
CA LYS A 784 38.11 16.60 25.14
C LYS A 784 36.84 15.92 24.64
N LEU A 785 36.67 14.62 24.90
CA LEU A 785 35.38 13.97 24.67
C LEU A 785 34.32 14.57 25.59
N ALA A 786 33.12 14.83 25.06
CA ALA A 786 31.97 15.16 25.89
C ALA A 786 31.49 13.91 26.66
N ASP A 787 30.89 14.11 27.84
CA ASP A 787 30.27 13.03 28.62
C ASP A 787 28.90 12.66 28.01
N LEU A 788 28.94 12.07 26.82
CA LEU A 788 27.77 11.62 26.07
C LEU A 788 28.06 10.27 25.41
N LYS A 789 27.25 9.27 25.72
CA LYS A 789 27.32 7.96 25.06
C LYS A 789 26.79 8.08 23.62
N LEU A 790 27.65 7.75 22.66
CA LEU A 790 27.36 7.80 21.22
C LEU A 790 27.07 6.40 20.65
N PRO A 791 26.23 6.29 19.60
CA PRO A 791 25.46 7.36 18.97
C PRO A 791 24.32 7.87 19.87
N ALA A 792 23.98 9.15 19.68
CA ALA A 792 22.90 9.83 20.39
C ALA A 792 21.99 10.56 19.38
N VAL A 793 20.87 11.12 19.84
CA VAL A 793 19.95 11.92 19.02
C VAL A 793 19.77 13.32 19.60
N ALA A 794 19.34 14.26 18.74
CA ALA A 794 18.81 15.56 19.16
C ALA A 794 17.77 16.08 18.17
N GLY A 795 16.98 17.07 18.58
CA GLY A 795 16.29 17.97 17.66
C GLY A 795 17.15 19.21 17.37
N LEU A 796 16.89 19.90 16.26
CA LEU A 796 17.49 21.21 15.98
C LEU A 796 16.64 22.33 16.61
N THR A 797 17.26 23.31 17.27
CA THR A 797 16.56 24.43 17.93
C THR A 797 15.61 25.17 16.98
N ARG A 798 16.02 25.37 15.72
CA ARG A 798 15.21 26.02 14.66
C ARG A 798 13.92 25.28 14.29
N ASP A 799 13.86 23.99 14.60
CA ASP A 799 12.76 23.08 14.28
C ASP A 799 11.91 22.78 15.55
N GLY A 800 12.21 23.43 16.67
CA GLY A 800 11.45 23.35 17.92
C GLY A 800 10.01 23.85 17.76
N GLY A 801 9.08 23.21 18.48
CA GLY A 801 7.64 23.49 18.40
C GLY A 801 6.91 22.77 17.26
N ARG A 802 7.61 22.04 16.38
CA ARG A 802 6.96 21.09 15.45
C ARG A 802 6.58 19.82 16.20
N GLU A 803 5.36 19.33 16.00
CA GLU A 803 4.86 18.06 16.58
C GLU A 803 5.80 16.88 16.28
N ARG A 804 6.43 16.88 15.11
CA ARG A 804 7.49 15.96 14.71
C ARG A 804 8.71 16.72 14.20
N SER A 805 9.44 17.40 15.10
CA SER A 805 10.73 18.00 14.77
C SER A 805 11.69 16.96 14.15
N PRO A 806 12.31 17.22 12.99
CA PRO A 806 13.34 16.35 12.43
C PRO A 806 14.46 16.12 13.44
N ARG A 807 14.78 14.86 13.73
CA ARG A 807 15.89 14.49 14.60
C ARG A 807 17.19 14.36 13.79
N VAL A 808 18.30 14.58 14.46
CA VAL A 808 19.66 14.37 13.93
C VAL A 808 20.34 13.26 14.70
N LEU A 809 21.21 12.51 14.04
CA LEU A 809 22.03 11.46 14.65
C LEU A 809 23.38 12.08 15.03
N ILE A 810 23.71 12.12 16.33
CA ILE A 810 25.00 12.56 16.84
C ILE A 810 25.96 11.38 16.79
N VAL A 811 27.08 11.55 16.08
CA VAL A 811 28.14 10.54 15.89
C VAL A 811 29.50 10.96 16.45
N GLN A 812 29.65 12.23 16.84
CA GLN A 812 30.85 12.78 17.49
C GLN A 812 30.42 13.89 18.45
N ALA A 813 31.09 14.02 19.60
CA ALA A 813 30.85 15.09 20.57
C ALA A 813 32.16 15.45 21.29
N GLU A 814 32.60 16.70 21.14
CA GLU A 814 33.86 17.19 21.74
C GLU A 814 33.68 18.55 22.40
N VAL A 815 34.26 18.70 23.58
CA VAL A 815 34.33 19.96 24.35
C VAL A 815 35.61 20.69 23.95
N GLY A 816 35.45 21.90 23.42
CA GLY A 816 36.56 22.76 23.00
C GLY A 816 37.04 23.74 24.08
N PRO A 817 37.98 24.63 23.73
CA PRO A 817 38.34 25.78 24.55
C PRO A 817 37.09 26.61 24.90
N GLY A 818 36.97 27.04 26.16
CA GLY A 818 35.80 27.77 26.65
C GLY A 818 34.60 26.90 27.02
N ASP A 819 34.77 25.59 27.19
CA ASP A 819 33.74 24.62 27.60
C ASP A 819 32.56 24.47 26.62
N VAL A 820 32.72 24.97 25.40
CA VAL A 820 31.72 24.86 24.33
C VAL A 820 31.77 23.45 23.73
N THR A 821 30.66 22.72 23.82
CA THR A 821 30.54 21.41 23.16
C THR A 821 30.13 21.57 21.70
N THR A 822 30.90 20.95 20.81
CA THR A 822 30.63 20.83 19.37
C THR A 822 30.21 19.39 19.06
N TYR A 823 29.18 19.22 18.26
CA TYR A 823 28.60 17.94 17.89
C TYR A 823 28.76 17.68 16.40
N GLY A 824 29.25 16.50 16.04
CA GLY A 824 29.27 15.99 14.68
C GLY A 824 27.98 15.23 14.44
N VAL A 825 27.13 15.75 13.54
CA VAL A 825 25.81 15.19 13.29
C VAL A 825 25.65 14.73 11.85
N VAL A 826 24.86 13.67 11.69
CA VAL A 826 24.27 13.25 10.42
C VAL A 826 22.81 13.70 10.41
N THR A 827 22.46 14.51 9.43
CA THR A 827 21.09 14.97 9.14
C THR A 827 20.67 14.44 7.77
N ARG A 828 19.38 14.53 7.42
CA ARG A 828 18.89 14.09 6.09
C ARG A 828 19.66 14.75 4.93
N ASP A 829 20.05 16.01 5.07
CA ASP A 829 20.58 16.85 3.99
C ASP A 829 22.04 17.33 4.22
N GLY A 830 22.74 16.75 5.20
CA GLY A 830 24.16 17.06 5.45
C GLY A 830 24.79 16.33 6.64
N VAL A 831 26.08 16.02 6.53
CA VAL A 831 26.98 15.62 7.63
C VAL A 831 27.85 16.83 8.03
N ARG A 832 27.70 17.35 9.26
CA ARG A 832 28.32 18.62 9.66
C ARG A 832 28.56 18.74 11.16
N ALA A 833 29.48 19.64 11.55
CA ALA A 833 29.59 20.12 12.91
C ALA A 833 28.46 21.11 13.23
N ILE A 834 27.96 21.09 14.47
CA ILE A 834 26.93 21.97 15.02
C ILE A 834 27.33 22.33 16.45
N ALA A 835 27.13 23.59 16.87
CA ALA A 835 27.40 24.01 18.25
C ALA A 835 26.26 23.59 19.19
N GLY A 836 26.56 23.26 20.45
CA GLY A 836 25.57 22.69 21.38
C GLY A 836 24.27 23.48 21.55
N GLN A 837 24.32 24.81 21.47
CA GLN A 837 23.13 25.68 21.56
C GLN A 837 22.14 25.58 20.38
N GLU A 838 22.55 24.97 19.25
CA GLU A 838 21.67 24.67 18.11
C GLU A 838 20.94 23.32 18.24
N LEU A 839 21.23 22.55 19.30
CA LEU A 839 20.59 21.27 19.60
C LEU A 839 19.68 21.37 20.82
N ILE A 840 18.56 20.65 20.77
CA ILE A 840 17.61 20.48 21.89
C ILE A 840 17.32 19.00 22.10
N SER A 841 16.94 18.65 23.33
CA SER A 841 16.52 17.28 23.69
C SER A 841 17.56 16.21 23.29
N ILE A 842 18.83 16.44 23.65
CA ILE A 842 19.90 15.47 23.44
C ILE A 842 19.62 14.23 24.29
N LYS A 843 19.55 13.05 23.66
CA LYS A 843 19.23 11.76 24.32
C LYS A 843 20.08 10.64 23.78
N THR A 844 20.52 9.72 24.64
CA THR A 844 21.14 8.47 24.18
C THR A 844 20.06 7.52 23.65
N PHE A 845 20.46 6.48 22.91
CA PHE A 845 19.49 5.45 22.47
C PHE A 845 18.84 4.73 23.67
N ALA A 846 19.56 4.57 24.79
CA ALA A 846 19.04 3.97 26.00
C ALA A 846 17.98 4.83 26.71
N ASP A 847 18.07 6.17 26.61
CA ASP A 847 17.04 7.07 27.11
C ASP A 847 15.76 6.96 26.29
N LEU A 848 15.87 6.89 24.96
CA LEU A 848 14.71 6.68 24.10
C LEU A 848 14.03 5.32 24.34
N GLU A 849 14.80 4.25 24.51
CA GLU A 849 14.25 2.92 24.85
C GLU A 849 13.54 2.90 26.21
N ARG A 850 13.99 3.73 27.17
CA ARG A 850 13.34 3.89 28.46
C ARG A 850 12.02 4.64 28.31
N GLU A 851 12.02 5.76 27.60
CA GLU A 851 10.82 6.55 27.30
C GLU A 851 9.75 5.74 26.54
N GLU A 852 10.15 4.86 25.63
CA GLU A 852 9.22 3.98 24.91
C GLU A 852 8.61 2.89 25.79
N LYS A 853 9.37 2.35 26.74
CA LYS A 853 8.86 1.39 27.73
C LYS A 853 7.90 2.08 28.69
N GLU A 854 8.22 3.29 29.13
CA GLU A 854 7.36 4.14 29.98
C GLU A 854 6.07 4.52 29.24
N ALA A 855 6.15 4.93 27.97
CA ALA A 855 5.00 5.24 27.13
C ALA A 855 4.12 4.00 26.89
N ALA A 856 4.70 2.85 26.52
CA ALA A 856 3.96 1.61 26.33
C ALA A 856 3.32 1.09 27.63
N GLN A 857 3.93 1.35 28.80
CA GLN A 857 3.35 1.04 30.10
C GLN A 857 2.20 2.00 30.45
N SER A 858 2.34 3.30 30.17
CA SER A 858 1.27 4.29 30.34
C SER A 858 0.08 4.00 29.43
N ASP A 859 0.32 3.67 28.15
CA ASP A 859 -0.71 3.23 27.20
C ASP A 859 -1.43 1.94 27.61
N LYS A 860 -0.76 1.09 28.41
CA LYS A 860 -1.38 -0.10 29.00
C LYS A 860 -2.22 0.27 30.21
N GLN A 861 -1.70 1.12 31.11
CA GLN A 861 -2.41 1.61 32.30
C GLN A 861 -3.63 2.49 31.95
N ASN A 862 -3.63 3.20 30.83
CA ASN A 862 -4.78 3.99 30.35
C ASN A 862 -5.83 3.14 29.61
N LYS A 863 -5.59 1.82 29.43
CA LYS A 863 -6.52 0.85 28.82
C LYS A 863 -7.01 -0.21 29.80
N GLU A 864 -6.52 -0.16 31.05
CA GLU A 864 -6.94 -1.00 32.20
C GLU A 864 -7.87 -0.19 33.11
#